data_AF-A0A7T3V5X4-F1
#
_entry.id   AF-A0A7T3V5X4-F1
#
_cell.length_a   1.000
_cell.length_b   1.000
_cell.length_c   1.000
_cell.angle_alpha   90.00
_cell.angle_beta   90.00
_cell.angle_gamma   90.00
#
_symmetry.space_group_name_H-M   'P 1'
#
loop_
_entity.id
_entity.type
_entity.pdbx_description
1 polymer ?
#
loop_
_entity_poly.entity_id
_entity_poly.type
_entity_poly.pdbx_seq_one_letter_code
_entity_poly.pdbx_strand_id
1 'polypeptide(L)'
;MEQYKIENMDNKCINIGGKYYNRIHEKHINSYGNEGADNIAVNVKKIFQNIQNQISENTNHNSLLVGKVQSGKTSNLELFSALAFDNGYNFLVIYGGYDSKLLGQTTKRFKKTFDAQESVTYESDNPAIFSTEEKDTIRNLSEDIINEFIEMKKPIILISMKRPAAMKIVNSFLSSIDTKKLKSFVIDDEGDQASLNTKKNKKDDASATYAEIKNIKRILSNPLYLSVTATPQANIFLDKWSALRPSSAWLISPAKGYDGSLQYHLSDNEIIEIIEEDDEFFDNSSISDSLRKAINYYIVASAIKLFRENGSRTYSDMIVHTAKEKVEHKKTYNQIDSYIEQIKLSFKNNDDDMQDYLIDFNFIFEKYFKENTISFNEIRDSLFIIVKSIKLILQNSEGKETQANPQLFPQKIYIGGDLLQRGLTFDNLITTYFTRWAKNSGNMDTTLQRARWFGYRSKYFDLCKIFTSSIIAQEFTNLAEIDEDLWEQFADIEANKMKIDDIIISGDNTTLKPTSPNKAKFQKIKFKKRWVIQRFIVEDRNIIKQNVSIINNLIDSTNWTPTTLSSRENKVTGFYSILKADSMQKIIAAVKSVFEYEPFQKEALLKLLETDEVVLIQMGENLKVPRFRSLYKNEPRIKPLQQGASSLDKDKASFLGDRFVLIDENKINIQLYNVAPGNDKKNIDKTLIQYMFAIYVPKEKVYFTKGDEDDFVE
;
A
#
# COMPACT_ATOMS: atom_id res chain seq x y z
N MET A 1 -27.77 -22.18 -28.65
CA MET A 1 -27.46 -22.01 -27.22
C MET A 1 -26.75 -23.28 -26.79
N GLU A 2 -25.44 -23.22 -26.54
CA GLU A 2 -24.71 -24.38 -26.04
C GLU A 2 -24.62 -24.25 -24.52
N GLN A 3 -25.19 -25.21 -23.80
CA GLN A 3 -25.05 -25.29 -22.35
C GLN A 3 -23.73 -25.98 -22.02
N TYR A 4 -22.75 -25.20 -21.59
CA TYR A 4 -21.55 -25.75 -20.96
C TYR A 4 -21.94 -26.41 -19.63
N LYS A 5 -21.95 -27.75 -19.61
CA LYS A 5 -21.88 -28.48 -18.35
C LYS A 5 -20.48 -28.27 -17.76
N ILE A 6 -20.42 -27.65 -16.59
CA ILE A 6 -19.24 -27.74 -15.73
C ILE A 6 -19.21 -29.16 -15.19
N GLU A 7 -18.14 -29.91 -15.48
CA GLU A 7 -17.93 -31.21 -14.83
C GLU A 7 -17.52 -30.97 -13.37
N ASN A 8 -18.31 -31.50 -12.44
CA ASN A 8 -17.91 -31.55 -11.05
C ASN A 8 -16.75 -32.54 -10.90
N MET A 9 -15.53 -32.04 -10.72
CA MET A 9 -14.51 -32.83 -10.04
C MET A 9 -14.98 -33.19 -8.62
N ASP A 10 -14.51 -34.31 -8.07
CA ASP A 10 -14.88 -34.85 -6.76
C ASP A 10 -14.45 -33.96 -5.58
N ASN A 11 -15.14 -32.84 -5.41
CA ASN A 11 -14.99 -31.96 -4.27
C ASN A 11 -15.34 -32.71 -2.99
N LYS A 12 -14.33 -33.03 -2.17
CA LYS A 12 -14.52 -33.49 -0.78
C LYS A 12 -15.45 -32.51 -0.07
N CYS A 13 -16.61 -33.00 0.34
CA CYS A 13 -17.62 -32.17 0.98
C CYS A 13 -17.09 -31.66 2.33
N ILE A 14 -16.74 -30.37 2.39
CA ILE A 14 -16.30 -29.73 3.63
C ILE A 14 -17.44 -29.75 4.64
N ASN A 15 -17.12 -30.19 5.85
CA ASN A 15 -17.97 -30.00 7.01
C ASN A 15 -17.97 -28.51 7.40
N ILE A 16 -19.04 -27.80 7.02
CA ILE A 16 -19.35 -26.43 7.46
C ILE A 16 -20.42 -26.39 8.56
N GLY A 17 -20.83 -27.55 9.09
CA GLY A 17 -21.80 -27.65 10.19
C GLY A 17 -21.17 -28.05 11.53
N GLY A 18 -19.84 -28.01 11.62
CA GLY A 18 -19.08 -28.46 12.79
C GLY A 18 -19.10 -27.50 13.97
N LYS A 19 -18.70 -28.01 15.14
CA LYS A 19 -18.94 -27.35 16.44
C LYS A 19 -18.06 -26.12 16.65
N TYR A 20 -16.88 -26.06 16.02
CA TYR A 20 -15.99 -24.92 16.15
C TYR A 20 -16.35 -23.82 15.14
N TYR A 21 -16.68 -24.20 13.90
CA TYR A 21 -17.05 -23.28 12.83
C TYR A 21 -18.31 -22.49 13.18
N ASN A 22 -19.41 -23.18 13.56
CA ASN A 22 -20.67 -22.54 13.91
C ASN A 22 -20.47 -21.51 15.04
N ARG A 23 -19.75 -21.88 16.09
CA ARG A 23 -19.48 -21.04 17.27
C ARG A 23 -18.65 -19.79 16.96
N ILE A 24 -17.62 -19.90 16.10
CA ILE A 24 -16.83 -18.72 15.69
C ILE A 24 -17.65 -17.86 14.72
N HIS A 25 -18.43 -18.45 13.82
CA HIS A 25 -19.31 -17.72 12.92
C HIS A 25 -20.40 -16.93 13.68
N GLU A 26 -21.02 -17.51 14.72
CA GLU A 26 -21.90 -16.79 15.66
C GLU A 26 -21.17 -15.63 16.36
N LYS A 27 -19.92 -15.82 16.81
CA LYS A 27 -19.12 -14.72 17.38
C LYS A 27 -18.82 -13.63 16.35
N HIS A 28 -18.61 -13.98 15.09
CA HIS A 28 -18.45 -13.03 13.99
C HIS A 28 -19.74 -12.28 13.71
N ILE A 29 -20.91 -12.94 13.73
CA ILE A 29 -22.22 -12.28 13.60
C ILE A 29 -22.40 -11.24 14.72
N ASN A 30 -22.09 -11.61 15.96
CA ASN A 30 -22.15 -10.71 17.12
C ASN A 30 -21.12 -9.56 17.07
N SER A 31 -20.03 -9.69 16.31
CA SER A 31 -18.95 -8.69 16.23
C SER A 31 -19.03 -7.78 15.00
N TYR A 32 -19.58 -8.30 13.89
CA TYR A 32 -19.52 -7.69 12.56
C TYR A 32 -20.87 -7.66 11.82
N GLY A 33 -21.94 -8.20 12.42
CA GLY A 33 -23.23 -8.43 11.77
C GLY A 33 -23.21 -9.61 10.78
N ASN A 34 -24.39 -10.04 10.34
CA ASN A 34 -24.54 -11.17 9.40
C ASN A 34 -23.71 -10.97 8.12
N GLU A 35 -23.93 -9.85 7.41
CA GLU A 35 -23.18 -9.53 6.17
C GLU A 35 -21.65 -9.57 6.36
N GLY A 36 -21.13 -9.08 7.50
CA GLY A 36 -19.71 -9.14 7.79
C GLY A 36 -19.21 -10.57 8.05
N ALA A 37 -19.97 -11.35 8.82
CA ALA A 37 -19.64 -12.74 9.15
C ALA A 37 -19.74 -13.69 7.95
N ASP A 38 -20.75 -13.50 7.10
CA ASP A 38 -21.01 -14.29 5.89
C ASP A 38 -19.91 -14.09 4.85
N ASN A 39 -19.46 -12.83 4.64
CA ASN A 39 -18.34 -12.54 3.74
C ASN A 39 -17.04 -13.21 4.20
N ILE A 40 -16.74 -13.17 5.51
CA ILE A 40 -15.58 -13.88 6.08
C ILE A 40 -15.74 -15.41 5.90
N ALA A 41 -16.93 -15.95 6.15
CA ALA A 41 -17.23 -17.37 5.99
C ALA A 41 -17.07 -17.88 4.56
N VAL A 42 -17.63 -17.16 3.57
CA VAL A 42 -17.48 -17.49 2.14
C VAL A 42 -16.01 -17.45 1.71
N ASN A 43 -15.26 -16.43 2.14
CA ASN A 43 -13.85 -16.30 1.82
C ASN A 43 -13.02 -17.45 2.42
N VAL A 44 -13.15 -17.70 3.73
CA VAL A 44 -12.45 -18.78 4.43
C VAL A 44 -12.78 -20.15 3.83
N LYS A 45 -14.04 -20.40 3.46
CA LYS A 45 -14.46 -21.65 2.80
C LYS A 45 -13.77 -21.82 1.44
N LYS A 46 -13.78 -20.80 0.58
CA LYS A 46 -13.10 -20.81 -0.73
C LYS A 46 -11.60 -21.14 -0.57
N ILE A 47 -10.92 -20.42 0.33
CA ILE A 47 -9.49 -20.61 0.59
C ILE A 47 -9.21 -22.04 1.09
N PHE A 48 -10.02 -22.55 2.02
CA PHE A 48 -9.84 -23.92 2.53
C PHE A 48 -10.09 -24.98 1.45
N GLN A 49 -11.11 -24.84 0.60
CA GLN A 49 -11.35 -25.75 -0.54
C GLN A 49 -10.12 -25.85 -1.44
N ASN A 50 -9.63 -24.70 -1.91
CA ASN A 50 -8.50 -24.66 -2.84
C ASN A 50 -7.21 -25.21 -2.22
N ILE A 51 -6.96 -24.93 -0.94
CA ILE A 51 -5.81 -25.47 -0.21
C ILE A 51 -5.91 -26.99 -0.01
N GLN A 52 -7.10 -27.56 0.28
CA GLN A 52 -7.21 -29.02 0.37
C GLN A 52 -6.94 -29.70 -0.98
N ASN A 53 -7.41 -29.11 -2.09
CA ASN A 53 -7.16 -29.65 -3.43
C ASN A 53 -5.66 -29.59 -3.78
N GLN A 54 -5.00 -28.45 -3.52
CA GLN A 54 -3.53 -28.30 -3.66
C GLN A 54 -2.76 -29.38 -2.90
N ILE A 55 -3.12 -29.68 -1.65
CA ILE A 55 -2.41 -30.68 -0.81
C ILE A 55 -2.53 -32.09 -1.39
N SER A 56 -3.62 -32.43 -2.11
CA SER A 56 -3.71 -33.70 -2.84
C SER A 56 -2.88 -33.77 -4.12
N GLU A 57 -2.51 -32.63 -4.71
CA GLU A 57 -1.87 -32.55 -6.04
C GLU A 57 -0.37 -32.21 -5.97
N ASN A 58 0.08 -31.57 -4.89
CA ASN A 58 1.39 -30.92 -4.82
C ASN A 58 2.14 -31.26 -3.52
N THR A 59 3.42 -31.67 -3.63
CA THR A 59 4.29 -31.97 -2.48
C THR A 59 4.70 -30.73 -1.69
N ASN A 60 4.50 -29.53 -2.24
CA ASN A 60 4.64 -28.28 -1.50
C ASN A 60 3.29 -27.88 -0.88
N HIS A 61 3.21 -27.97 0.46
CA HIS A 61 2.04 -27.57 1.24
C HIS A 61 2.13 -26.12 1.77
N ASN A 62 3.00 -25.28 1.19
CA ASN A 62 3.11 -23.87 1.55
C ASN A 62 2.11 -23.02 0.76
N SER A 63 1.24 -22.30 1.48
CA SER A 63 0.27 -21.35 0.91
C SER A 63 0.50 -19.95 1.47
N LEU A 64 0.53 -18.93 0.62
CA LEU A 64 0.63 -17.53 1.00
C LEU A 64 -0.78 -16.94 1.17
N LEU A 65 -1.07 -16.30 2.30
CA LEU A 65 -2.33 -15.60 2.55
C LEU A 65 -2.08 -14.10 2.63
N VAL A 66 -2.58 -13.36 1.64
CA VAL A 66 -2.33 -11.92 1.45
C VAL A 66 -3.59 -11.13 1.80
N GLY A 67 -3.54 -10.25 2.79
CA GLY A 67 -4.66 -9.37 3.16
C GLY A 67 -4.18 -7.96 3.46
N LYS A 68 -4.87 -6.90 3.01
CA LYS A 68 -4.41 -5.50 3.11
C LYS A 68 -3.97 -5.12 4.54
N VAL A 69 -3.15 -4.07 4.67
CA VAL A 69 -2.63 -3.59 5.97
C VAL A 69 -3.81 -3.22 6.90
N GLN A 70 -3.84 -3.81 8.10
CA GLN A 70 -4.95 -3.68 9.07
C GLN A 70 -6.35 -4.17 8.59
N SER A 71 -6.44 -5.00 7.53
CA SER A 71 -7.73 -5.54 7.03
C SER A 71 -8.48 -6.51 7.95
N GLY A 72 -8.00 -6.77 9.17
CA GLY A 72 -8.64 -7.72 10.10
C GLY A 72 -8.31 -9.19 9.85
N LYS A 73 -7.23 -9.50 9.12
CA LYS A 73 -6.78 -10.87 8.76
C LYS A 73 -6.97 -11.95 9.83
N THR A 74 -6.75 -11.65 11.11
CA THR A 74 -6.81 -12.65 12.19
C THR A 74 -8.18 -13.33 12.31
N SER A 75 -9.30 -12.64 12.07
CA SER A 75 -10.63 -13.27 12.14
C SER A 75 -10.81 -14.35 11.05
N ASN A 76 -10.22 -14.14 9.87
CA ASN A 76 -10.18 -15.16 8.82
C ASN A 76 -9.34 -16.36 9.26
N LEU A 77 -8.19 -16.14 9.94
CA LEU A 77 -7.36 -17.23 10.47
C LEU A 77 -8.05 -18.01 11.61
N GLU A 78 -8.83 -17.32 12.44
CA GLU A 78 -9.57 -17.93 13.54
C GLU A 78 -10.70 -18.84 13.02
N LEU A 79 -11.52 -18.35 12.08
CA LEU A 79 -12.56 -19.17 11.43
C LEU A 79 -11.95 -20.28 10.55
N PHE A 80 -10.83 -20.02 9.86
CA PHE A 80 -10.09 -21.07 9.15
C PHE A 80 -9.60 -22.16 10.10
N SER A 81 -9.12 -21.79 11.29
CA SER A 81 -8.64 -22.76 12.28
C SER A 81 -9.77 -23.65 12.79
N ALA A 82 -10.94 -23.07 13.08
CA ALA A 82 -12.13 -23.85 13.41
C ALA A 82 -12.58 -24.77 12.26
N LEU A 83 -12.63 -24.25 11.03
CA LEU A 83 -12.99 -25.05 9.85
C LEU A 83 -11.99 -26.20 9.64
N ALA A 84 -10.70 -25.98 9.88
CA ALA A 84 -9.68 -27.02 9.84
C ALA A 84 -9.94 -28.12 10.89
N PHE A 85 -10.27 -27.74 12.13
CA PHE A 85 -10.58 -28.70 13.20
C PHE A 85 -11.84 -29.53 12.89
N ASP A 86 -12.91 -28.89 12.41
CA ASP A 86 -14.13 -29.58 11.99
C ASP A 86 -13.96 -30.43 10.72
N ASN A 87 -12.84 -30.28 10.00
CA ASN A 87 -12.40 -31.10 8.87
C ASN A 87 -11.15 -31.96 9.23
N GLY A 88 -11.04 -32.33 10.50
CA GLY A 88 -10.19 -33.40 11.00
C GLY A 88 -8.72 -33.04 11.25
N TYR A 89 -8.30 -31.78 11.07
CA TYR A 89 -7.04 -31.34 11.68
C TYR A 89 -7.19 -31.37 13.21
N ASN A 90 -6.15 -31.76 13.94
CA ASN A 90 -6.20 -31.83 15.41
C ASN A 90 -5.08 -31.02 16.09
N PHE A 91 -4.17 -30.42 15.32
CA PHE A 91 -3.01 -29.73 15.86
C PHE A 91 -2.66 -28.48 15.07
N LEU A 92 -2.43 -27.37 15.77
CA LEU A 92 -2.08 -26.06 15.20
C LEU A 92 -0.85 -25.48 15.89
N VAL A 93 0.15 -25.08 15.12
CA VAL A 93 1.26 -24.22 15.60
C VAL A 93 1.08 -22.80 15.05
N ILE A 94 1.06 -21.80 15.92
CA ILE A 94 1.01 -20.39 15.53
C ILE A 94 2.35 -19.73 15.88
N TYR A 95 3.08 -19.24 14.88
CA TYR A 95 4.20 -18.32 15.10
C TYR A 95 3.68 -16.90 15.22
N GLY A 96 3.37 -16.51 16.46
CA GLY A 96 2.99 -15.16 16.82
C GLY A 96 4.15 -14.18 16.72
N GLY A 97 3.89 -12.90 16.99
CA GLY A 97 4.85 -11.81 16.78
C GLY A 97 6.21 -11.97 17.49
N TYR A 98 7.16 -11.12 17.11
CA TYR A 98 8.55 -11.20 17.53
C TYR A 98 8.83 -10.76 18.98
N ASP A 99 7.80 -10.42 19.77
CA ASP A 99 7.92 -10.03 21.18
C ASP A 99 6.75 -10.56 22.03
N SER A 100 6.90 -10.43 23.36
CA SER A 100 5.92 -10.92 24.33
C SER A 100 4.57 -10.17 24.32
N LYS A 101 4.55 -8.89 23.92
CA LYS A 101 3.31 -8.09 23.87
C LYS A 101 2.45 -8.50 22.67
N LEU A 102 3.07 -8.83 21.54
CA LEU A 102 2.38 -9.41 20.37
C LEU A 102 1.98 -10.87 20.62
N LEU A 103 2.84 -11.66 21.30
CA LEU A 103 2.53 -13.02 21.72
C LEU A 103 1.31 -13.07 22.64
N GLY A 104 1.29 -12.27 23.72
CA GLY A 104 0.20 -12.25 24.70
C GLY A 104 -1.11 -11.74 24.12
N GLN A 105 -1.06 -10.80 23.17
CA GLN A 105 -2.25 -10.40 22.39
C GLN A 105 -2.82 -11.57 21.57
N THR A 106 -1.95 -12.28 20.83
CA THR A 106 -2.38 -13.43 20.01
C THR A 106 -2.92 -14.57 20.88
N THR A 107 -2.24 -14.87 21.99
CA THR A 107 -2.67 -15.88 22.99
C THR A 107 -4.05 -15.55 23.56
N LYS A 108 -4.25 -14.32 24.05
CA LYS A 108 -5.54 -13.88 24.62
C LYS A 108 -6.66 -13.81 23.59
N ARG A 109 -6.34 -13.44 22.34
CA ARG A 109 -7.33 -13.45 21.24
C ARG A 109 -7.79 -14.88 20.95
N PHE A 110 -6.88 -15.82 20.70
CA PHE A 110 -7.26 -17.22 20.45
C PHE A 110 -7.94 -17.88 21.67
N LYS A 111 -7.50 -17.62 22.92
CA LYS A 111 -8.22 -18.05 24.14
C LYS A 111 -9.67 -17.54 24.15
N LYS A 112 -9.90 -16.24 23.92
CA LYS A 112 -11.26 -15.65 23.85
C LYS A 112 -12.09 -16.20 22.69
N THR A 113 -11.50 -16.38 21.51
CA THR A 113 -12.24 -16.80 20.31
C THR A 113 -12.71 -18.24 20.42
N PHE A 114 -11.91 -19.12 21.01
CA PHE A 114 -12.28 -20.53 21.26
C PHE A 114 -12.90 -20.79 22.65
N ASP A 115 -13.08 -19.77 23.49
CA ASP A 115 -13.49 -19.85 24.91
C ASP A 115 -12.61 -20.81 25.75
N ALA A 116 -11.33 -20.92 25.41
CA ALA A 116 -10.41 -21.75 26.19
C ALA A 116 -10.22 -21.15 27.59
N GLN A 117 -10.28 -22.00 28.61
CA GLN A 117 -9.97 -21.64 30.00
C GLN A 117 -8.50 -21.17 30.11
N GLU A 118 -8.19 -20.39 31.15
CA GLU A 118 -6.82 -19.90 31.33
C GLU A 118 -5.84 -21.04 31.63
N SER A 119 -6.25 -21.98 32.49
CA SER A 119 -5.61 -23.29 32.67
C SER A 119 -6.26 -24.32 31.74
N VAL A 120 -5.45 -25.14 31.05
CA VAL A 120 -5.98 -26.25 30.23
C VAL A 120 -6.46 -27.39 31.13
N THR A 121 -7.71 -27.82 30.92
CA THR A 121 -8.38 -28.92 31.62
C THR A 121 -8.93 -29.94 30.61
N TYR A 122 -9.25 -31.15 31.06
CA TYR A 122 -9.95 -32.15 30.24
C TYR A 122 -11.47 -31.92 30.16
N GLU A 123 -12.07 -31.33 31.20
CA GLU A 123 -13.52 -31.09 31.33
C GLU A 123 -14.14 -30.25 30.22
N SER A 124 -13.33 -29.44 29.53
CA SER A 124 -13.80 -28.51 28.50
C SER A 124 -13.61 -29.05 27.09
N ASP A 125 -14.70 -29.01 26.31
CA ASP A 125 -14.77 -29.39 24.89
C ASP A 125 -14.02 -28.41 23.94
N ASN A 126 -13.48 -27.33 24.50
CA ASN A 126 -12.73 -26.26 23.81
C ASN A 126 -11.26 -26.68 23.60
N PRO A 127 -10.58 -26.22 22.53
CA PRO A 127 -9.18 -26.56 22.26
C PRO A 127 -8.20 -26.32 23.42
N ALA A 128 -7.19 -27.18 23.54
CA ALA A 128 -6.10 -27.03 24.47
C ALA A 128 -5.09 -26.00 23.94
N ILE A 129 -5.06 -24.78 24.51
CA ILE A 129 -4.20 -23.68 24.04
C ILE A 129 -3.04 -23.45 25.01
N PHE A 130 -1.81 -23.65 24.51
CA PHE A 130 -0.57 -23.40 25.26
C PHE A 130 0.25 -22.31 24.59
N SER A 131 1.04 -21.56 25.37
CA SER A 131 1.85 -20.45 24.86
C SER A 131 3.27 -20.47 25.40
N THR A 132 4.25 -20.09 24.57
CA THR A 132 5.65 -19.88 24.99
C THR A 132 5.87 -18.66 25.89
N GLU A 133 4.79 -17.96 26.26
CA GLU A 133 4.71 -17.05 27.40
C GLU A 133 4.87 -17.85 28.71
N GLU A 134 4.10 -18.94 28.83
CA GLU A 134 4.04 -19.88 29.96
C GLU A 134 4.91 -21.12 29.70
N LYS A 135 6.20 -20.91 29.40
CA LYS A 135 7.14 -21.91 28.84
C LYS A 135 7.12 -23.29 29.50
N ASP A 136 6.93 -23.34 30.81
CA ASP A 136 6.99 -24.58 31.58
C ASP A 136 5.72 -25.44 31.42
N THR A 137 4.59 -24.86 30.99
CA THR A 137 3.41 -25.64 30.58
C THR A 137 3.75 -26.55 29.38
N ILE A 138 4.40 -26.01 28.35
CA ILE A 138 4.81 -26.74 27.14
C ILE A 138 5.90 -27.77 27.45
N ARG A 139 6.81 -27.49 28.40
CA ARG A 139 7.86 -28.44 28.83
C ARG A 139 7.31 -29.63 29.60
N ASN A 140 6.17 -29.46 30.28
CA ASN A 140 5.53 -30.49 31.08
C ASN A 140 4.49 -31.32 30.29
N LEU A 141 4.31 -31.07 28.99
CA LEU A 141 3.48 -31.91 28.12
C LEU A 141 4.20 -33.24 27.83
N SER A 142 3.51 -34.35 28.10
CA SER A 142 3.93 -35.71 27.73
C SER A 142 3.19 -36.20 26.47
N GLU A 143 3.65 -37.31 25.91
CA GLU A 143 2.94 -38.00 24.83
C GLU A 143 1.53 -38.48 25.29
N ASP A 144 1.38 -38.89 26.54
CA ASP A 144 0.11 -39.36 27.11
C ASP A 144 -0.96 -38.26 27.11
N ILE A 145 -0.60 -37.04 27.58
CA ILE A 145 -1.49 -35.87 27.59
C ILE A 145 -1.97 -35.53 26.17
N ILE A 146 -1.09 -35.67 25.17
CA ILE A 146 -1.44 -35.42 23.77
C ILE A 146 -2.34 -36.53 23.21
N ASN A 147 -2.08 -37.79 23.53
CA ASN A 147 -2.94 -38.91 23.15
C ASN A 147 -4.34 -38.76 23.73
N GLU A 148 -4.46 -38.40 25.01
CA GLU A 148 -5.73 -38.17 25.69
C GLU A 148 -6.54 -37.05 25.02
N PHE A 149 -5.92 -35.90 24.69
CA PHE A 149 -6.61 -34.85 23.92
C PHE A 149 -7.05 -35.34 22.53
N ILE A 150 -6.25 -36.15 21.83
CA ILE A 150 -6.62 -36.72 20.52
C ILE A 150 -7.81 -37.68 20.64
N GLU A 151 -7.82 -38.55 21.65
CA GLU A 151 -8.91 -39.50 21.92
C GLU A 151 -10.21 -38.78 22.31
N MET A 152 -10.12 -37.70 23.10
CA MET A 152 -11.23 -36.78 23.38
C MET A 152 -11.66 -35.92 22.17
N LYS A 153 -10.97 -36.02 21.01
CA LYS A 153 -11.18 -35.20 19.81
C LYS A 153 -11.05 -33.69 20.09
N LYS A 154 -10.20 -33.32 21.05
CA LYS A 154 -9.93 -31.97 21.51
C LYS A 154 -8.71 -31.42 20.77
N PRO A 155 -8.85 -30.41 19.89
CA PRO A 155 -7.72 -29.86 19.15
C PRO A 155 -6.70 -29.18 20.07
N ILE A 156 -5.44 -29.17 19.66
CA ILE A 156 -4.33 -28.55 20.41
C ILE A 156 -3.78 -27.37 19.61
N ILE A 157 -3.52 -26.24 20.29
CA ILE A 157 -2.95 -25.02 19.73
C ILE A 157 -1.68 -24.65 20.51
N LEU A 158 -0.53 -24.63 19.84
CA LEU A 158 0.73 -24.12 20.40
C LEU A 158 1.07 -22.75 19.83
N ILE A 159 1.13 -21.72 20.68
CA ILE A 159 1.44 -20.35 20.28
C ILE A 159 2.88 -20.02 20.68
N SER A 160 3.74 -19.85 19.67
CA SER A 160 5.18 -19.66 19.83
C SER A 160 5.60 -18.27 19.38
N MET A 161 6.38 -17.54 20.20
CA MET A 161 7.01 -16.29 19.77
C MET A 161 8.00 -16.59 18.64
N LYS A 162 8.01 -15.76 17.58
CA LYS A 162 8.88 -15.91 16.41
C LYS A 162 10.36 -15.55 16.72
N ARG A 163 10.98 -16.28 17.64
CA ARG A 163 12.40 -16.25 18.02
C ARG A 163 12.93 -17.67 18.25
N PRO A 164 14.19 -17.98 17.88
CA PRO A 164 14.74 -19.34 17.96
C PRO A 164 14.60 -19.99 19.35
N ALA A 165 14.86 -19.25 20.42
CA ALA A 165 14.79 -19.78 21.79
C ALA A 165 13.37 -20.18 22.25
N ALA A 166 12.31 -19.63 21.64
CA ALA A 166 10.92 -20.00 21.93
C ALA A 166 10.45 -21.12 20.99
N MET A 167 10.81 -21.03 19.71
CA MET A 167 10.54 -22.07 18.71
C MET A 167 11.21 -23.41 19.09
N LYS A 168 12.44 -23.36 19.63
CA LYS A 168 13.17 -24.55 20.08
C LYS A 168 12.47 -25.29 21.23
N ILE A 169 11.72 -24.60 22.10
CA ILE A 169 10.93 -25.26 23.16
C ILE A 169 9.84 -26.15 22.53
N VAL A 170 9.11 -25.59 21.56
CA VAL A 170 8.07 -26.32 20.80
C VAL A 170 8.68 -27.46 19.97
N ASN A 171 9.80 -27.22 19.28
CA ASN A 171 10.48 -28.23 18.49
C ASN A 171 11.07 -29.36 19.34
N SER A 172 11.59 -29.07 20.54
CA SER A 172 12.07 -30.11 21.47
C SER A 172 10.93 -30.97 21.99
N PHE A 173 9.82 -30.36 22.44
CA PHE A 173 8.63 -31.09 22.87
C PHE A 173 8.04 -31.97 21.75
N LEU A 174 7.88 -31.43 20.53
CA LEU A 174 7.37 -32.21 19.40
C LEU A 174 8.35 -33.25 18.86
N SER A 175 9.62 -33.22 19.29
CA SER A 175 10.59 -34.29 18.99
C SER A 175 10.55 -35.45 20.01
N SER A 176 9.74 -35.36 21.07
CA SER A 176 9.61 -36.38 22.12
C SER A 176 8.22 -37.04 22.20
N ILE A 177 7.43 -37.02 21.12
CA ILE A 177 6.11 -37.67 20.99
C ILE A 177 5.95 -38.27 19.57
N ASP A 178 5.05 -39.26 19.36
CA ASP A 178 4.72 -39.70 18.00
C ASP A 178 3.80 -38.72 17.25
N THR A 179 4.41 -37.85 16.44
CA THR A 179 3.70 -36.85 15.64
C THR A 179 2.84 -37.44 14.51
N LYS A 180 2.91 -38.75 14.22
CA LYS A 180 2.09 -39.39 13.16
C LYS A 180 0.58 -39.26 13.40
N LYS A 181 0.14 -39.13 14.65
CA LYS A 181 -1.28 -38.91 15.02
C LYS A 181 -1.74 -37.45 14.79
N LEU A 182 -0.83 -36.53 14.46
CA LEU A 182 -1.12 -35.10 14.35
C LEU A 182 -1.37 -34.67 12.90
N LYS A 183 -2.64 -34.64 12.46
CA LYS A 183 -3.02 -33.93 11.23
C LYS A 183 -2.92 -32.43 11.52
N SER A 184 -1.79 -31.86 11.15
CA SER A 184 -1.32 -30.57 11.66
C SER A 184 -1.21 -29.49 10.58
N PHE A 185 -1.32 -28.23 11.02
CA PHE A 185 -1.04 -27.05 10.20
C PHE A 185 -0.32 -25.97 11.01
N VAL A 186 0.36 -25.07 10.31
CA VAL A 186 1.19 -24.00 10.87
C VAL A 186 0.69 -22.66 10.32
N ILE A 187 0.43 -21.70 11.20
CA ILE A 187 0.19 -20.30 10.84
C ILE A 187 1.44 -19.49 11.17
N ASP A 188 1.98 -18.80 10.17
CA ASP A 188 3.13 -17.91 10.28
C ASP A 188 2.70 -16.46 10.01
N ASP A 189 2.20 -15.79 11.06
CA ASP A 189 1.64 -14.44 11.00
C ASP A 189 2.75 -13.39 10.95
N GLU A 190 2.65 -12.39 10.07
CA GLU A 190 3.79 -11.56 9.63
C GLU A 190 4.95 -12.43 9.07
N GLY A 191 4.62 -13.30 8.12
CA GLY A 191 5.53 -14.30 7.54
C GLY A 191 6.67 -13.73 6.68
N ASP A 192 6.56 -12.48 6.22
CA ASP A 192 7.65 -11.79 5.50
C ASP A 192 8.75 -11.27 6.45
N GLN A 193 8.52 -11.24 7.77
CA GLN A 193 9.39 -10.51 8.71
C GLN A 193 10.66 -11.28 9.09
N ALA A 194 10.53 -12.33 9.91
CA ALA A 194 11.65 -13.02 10.57
C ALA A 194 11.79 -14.50 10.19
N SER A 195 10.80 -15.07 9.50
CA SER A 195 10.77 -16.46 9.07
C SER A 195 11.76 -16.75 7.92
N LEU A 196 12.05 -15.73 7.11
CA LEU A 196 12.81 -15.85 5.87
C LEU A 196 14.32 -16.02 6.11
N ASN A 197 15.01 -16.63 5.14
CA ASN A 197 16.43 -16.95 5.29
C ASN A 197 17.34 -15.73 5.03
N THR A 198 17.77 -15.07 6.10
CA THR A 198 18.56 -13.82 6.05
C THR A 198 20.07 -13.98 5.84
N LYS A 199 20.56 -15.19 5.57
CA LYS A 199 21.98 -15.48 5.31
C LYS A 199 22.47 -14.95 3.95
N LYS A 200 23.80 -14.92 3.74
CA LYS A 200 24.42 -14.57 2.44
C LYS A 200 24.34 -15.74 1.46
N ASN A 201 24.91 -16.91 1.82
CA ASN A 201 24.67 -18.14 1.08
C ASN A 201 23.33 -18.75 1.53
N LYS A 202 22.23 -18.29 0.95
CA LYS A 202 20.87 -18.71 1.36
C LYS A 202 20.54 -20.17 1.04
N LYS A 203 21.27 -20.80 0.11
CA LYS A 203 21.05 -22.19 -0.33
C LYS A 203 21.50 -23.17 0.76
N ASP A 204 22.69 -22.95 1.30
CA ASP A 204 23.35 -23.88 2.22
C ASP A 204 23.23 -23.44 3.70
N ASP A 205 23.37 -22.14 4.00
CA ASP A 205 23.17 -21.63 5.37
C ASP A 205 21.67 -21.51 5.74
N ALA A 206 21.37 -21.54 7.03
CA ALA A 206 20.07 -21.10 7.56
C ALA A 206 20.22 -19.96 8.58
N SER A 207 19.33 -18.96 8.53
CA SER A 207 19.09 -18.07 9.67
C SER A 207 18.48 -18.87 10.83
N ALA A 208 18.72 -18.47 12.08
CA ALA A 208 18.32 -19.28 13.24
C ALA A 208 16.79 -19.51 13.31
N THR A 209 15.98 -18.51 12.96
CA THR A 209 14.52 -18.63 12.89
C THR A 209 14.09 -19.57 11.76
N TYR A 210 14.65 -19.40 10.55
CA TYR A 210 14.39 -20.26 9.40
C TYR A 210 14.80 -21.72 9.67
N ALA A 211 15.87 -21.96 10.42
CA ALA A 211 16.30 -23.29 10.84
C ALA A 211 15.26 -23.99 11.73
N GLU A 212 14.72 -23.30 12.74
CA GLU A 212 13.68 -23.85 13.60
C GLU A 212 12.35 -24.08 12.84
N ILE A 213 12.01 -23.25 11.83
CA ILE A 213 10.84 -23.49 10.98
C ILE A 213 11.07 -24.66 10.00
N LYS A 214 12.27 -24.83 9.44
CA LYS A 214 12.62 -26.06 8.70
C LYS A 214 12.49 -27.29 9.61
N ASN A 215 12.83 -27.15 10.89
CA ASN A 215 12.72 -28.23 11.86
C ASN A 215 11.24 -28.58 12.19
N ILE A 216 10.35 -27.61 12.41
CA ILE A 216 8.92 -27.91 12.63
C ILE A 216 8.31 -28.63 11.41
N LYS A 217 8.64 -28.17 10.19
CA LYS A 217 8.13 -28.81 8.97
C LYS A 217 8.63 -30.25 8.81
N ARG A 218 9.84 -30.57 9.29
CA ARG A 218 10.35 -31.96 9.34
C ARG A 218 9.64 -32.79 10.41
N ILE A 219 9.49 -32.26 11.62
CA ILE A 219 8.91 -32.95 12.78
C ILE A 219 7.43 -33.28 12.56
N LEU A 220 6.68 -32.38 11.92
CA LEU A 220 5.25 -32.54 11.59
C LEU A 220 5.00 -33.12 10.19
N SER A 221 5.96 -33.85 9.61
CA SER A 221 5.82 -34.57 8.32
C SER A 221 5.33 -33.70 7.14
N ASN A 222 5.92 -32.52 6.98
CA ASN A 222 5.55 -31.47 6.03
C ASN A 222 4.08 -31.01 6.18
N PRO A 223 3.72 -30.32 7.27
CA PRO A 223 2.37 -29.83 7.50
C PRO A 223 2.00 -28.72 6.50
N LEU A 224 0.70 -28.48 6.35
CA LEU A 224 0.16 -27.27 5.72
C LEU A 224 0.77 -26.04 6.41
N TYR A 225 1.41 -25.17 5.63
CA TYR A 225 2.10 -23.98 6.13
C TYR A 225 1.47 -22.73 5.51
N LEU A 226 0.78 -21.95 6.34
CA LEU A 226 0.11 -20.71 5.97
C LEU A 226 1.00 -19.53 6.33
N SER A 227 1.70 -18.97 5.34
CA SER A 227 2.46 -17.72 5.54
C SER A 227 1.51 -16.55 5.35
N VAL A 228 1.30 -15.74 6.38
CA VAL A 228 0.28 -14.67 6.38
C VAL A 228 0.97 -13.31 6.46
N THR A 229 0.61 -12.37 5.59
CA THR A 229 1.18 -11.02 5.62
C THR A 229 0.26 -9.99 4.94
N ALA A 230 0.54 -8.70 5.21
CA ALA A 230 0.06 -7.58 4.40
C ALA A 230 1.03 -7.15 3.30
N THR A 231 2.27 -7.60 3.35
CA THR A 231 3.37 -7.15 2.49
C THR A 231 4.14 -8.35 1.95
N PRO A 232 3.61 -9.02 0.91
CA PRO A 232 4.13 -10.29 0.40
C PRO A 232 5.34 -10.16 -0.52
N GLN A 233 5.87 -8.95 -0.73
CA GLN A 233 6.98 -8.65 -1.66
C GLN A 233 8.21 -9.54 -1.42
N ALA A 234 8.44 -10.00 -0.19
CA ALA A 234 9.54 -10.93 0.13
C ALA A 234 9.18 -12.41 -0.08
N ASN A 235 7.90 -12.78 0.00
CA ASN A 235 7.44 -14.17 -0.10
C ASN A 235 7.32 -14.64 -1.56
N ILE A 236 6.90 -13.75 -2.46
CA ILE A 236 6.80 -14.04 -3.90
C ILE A 236 8.18 -14.25 -4.54
N PHE A 237 9.18 -13.47 -4.11
CA PHE A 237 10.56 -13.54 -4.61
C PHE A 237 11.42 -14.57 -3.86
N LEU A 238 10.81 -15.62 -3.29
CA LEU A 238 11.55 -16.74 -2.71
C LEU A 238 12.04 -17.72 -3.79
N ASP A 239 13.34 -18.00 -3.75
CA ASP A 239 14.03 -18.96 -4.61
C ASP A 239 13.50 -20.40 -4.47
N LYS A 240 13.71 -21.24 -5.47
CA LYS A 240 13.16 -22.62 -5.52
C LYS A 240 13.65 -23.52 -4.40
N TRP A 241 14.87 -23.30 -3.88
CA TRP A 241 15.43 -24.05 -2.74
C TRP A 241 14.80 -23.67 -1.38
N SER A 242 14.02 -22.58 -1.30
CA SER A 242 13.47 -22.10 -0.02
C SER A 242 12.34 -22.99 0.48
N ALA A 243 12.53 -23.57 1.67
CA ALA A 243 11.55 -24.45 2.31
C ALA A 243 10.22 -23.75 2.69
N LEU A 244 10.18 -22.41 2.64
CA LEU A 244 9.00 -21.57 2.91
C LEU A 244 8.46 -20.89 1.65
N ARG A 245 8.99 -21.22 0.46
CA ARG A 245 8.47 -20.70 -0.81
C ARG A 245 7.02 -21.17 -1.02
N PRO A 246 6.06 -20.27 -1.27
CA PRO A 246 4.68 -20.64 -1.53
C PRO A 246 4.54 -21.38 -2.87
N SER A 247 3.54 -22.26 -2.92
CA SER A 247 3.07 -22.92 -4.14
C SER A 247 1.68 -22.44 -4.57
N SER A 248 0.93 -21.81 -3.65
CA SER A 248 -0.30 -21.08 -3.92
C SER A 248 -0.28 -19.73 -3.21
N ALA A 249 -1.11 -18.80 -3.67
CA ALA A 249 -1.38 -17.53 -3.02
C ALA A 249 -2.90 -17.26 -3.04
N TRP A 250 -3.44 -16.78 -1.92
CA TRP A 250 -4.88 -16.52 -1.74
C TRP A 250 -5.13 -15.18 -1.04
N LEU A 251 -6.22 -14.51 -1.41
CA LEU A 251 -6.58 -13.18 -0.93
C LEU A 251 -7.49 -13.22 0.31
N ILE A 252 -7.04 -12.62 1.40
CA ILE A 252 -7.88 -12.27 2.55
C ILE A 252 -8.45 -10.86 2.32
N SER A 253 -9.54 -10.81 1.56
CA SER A 253 -10.30 -9.59 1.27
C SER A 253 -10.72 -8.89 2.57
N PRO A 254 -10.60 -7.55 2.66
CA PRO A 254 -11.17 -6.79 3.77
C PRO A 254 -12.69 -6.91 3.84
N ALA A 255 -13.27 -6.77 5.03
CA ALA A 255 -14.71 -6.63 5.17
C ALA A 255 -15.18 -5.19 4.85
N LYS A 256 -16.49 -5.04 4.67
CA LYS A 256 -17.16 -3.76 4.40
C LYS A 256 -16.85 -2.71 5.48
N GLY A 257 -16.50 -1.50 5.06
CA GLY A 257 -16.11 -0.40 5.96
C GLY A 257 -14.63 -0.37 6.35
N TYR A 258 -13.76 -1.01 5.55
CA TYR A 258 -12.31 -0.89 5.59
C TYR A 258 -11.83 0.20 4.63
N ASP A 259 -10.97 1.08 5.12
CA ASP A 259 -10.37 2.21 4.39
C ASP A 259 -8.85 1.98 4.34
N GLY A 260 -8.34 1.71 3.14
CA GLY A 260 -6.97 1.30 2.86
C GLY A 260 -6.21 2.28 1.98
N SER A 261 -5.21 1.78 1.27
CA SER A 261 -4.27 2.57 0.45
C SER A 261 -4.95 3.52 -0.54
N LEU A 262 -5.94 3.03 -1.30
CA LEU A 262 -6.72 3.84 -2.24
C LEU A 262 -7.52 4.96 -1.56
N GLN A 263 -8.06 4.73 -0.36
CA GLN A 263 -8.83 5.73 0.39
C GLN A 263 -7.97 6.90 0.89
N TYR A 264 -6.64 6.75 0.95
CA TYR A 264 -5.71 7.83 1.33
C TYR A 264 -4.80 8.24 0.16
N HIS A 265 -5.34 8.24 -1.06
CA HIS A 265 -4.67 8.67 -2.29
C HIS A 265 -4.71 10.21 -2.44
N LEU A 266 -3.57 10.85 -2.74
CA LEU A 266 -3.39 12.31 -2.63
C LEU A 266 -4.30 13.16 -3.54
N SER A 267 -4.79 12.62 -4.66
CA SER A 267 -5.70 13.35 -5.56
C SER A 267 -7.20 13.20 -5.23
N ASP A 268 -7.56 12.34 -4.29
CA ASP A 268 -8.91 11.77 -4.23
C ASP A 268 -9.76 12.34 -3.09
N ASN A 269 -9.13 12.97 -2.09
CA ASN A 269 -9.81 13.64 -0.98
C ASN A 269 -8.88 14.57 -0.19
N GLU A 270 -9.48 15.43 0.63
CA GLU A 270 -8.78 16.41 1.48
C GLU A 270 -8.26 15.82 2.80
N ILE A 271 -8.09 14.50 2.92
CA ILE A 271 -7.64 13.84 4.17
C ILE A 271 -6.14 14.02 4.38
N ILE A 272 -5.37 14.31 3.33
CA ILE A 272 -3.96 14.68 3.46
C ILE A 272 -3.82 16.21 3.49
N GLU A 273 -3.42 16.76 4.64
CA GLU A 273 -2.92 18.13 4.73
C GLU A 273 -1.41 18.09 4.50
N ILE A 274 -0.95 18.72 3.42
CA ILE A 274 0.49 18.93 3.18
C ILE A 274 1.01 19.98 4.16
N ILE A 275 2.13 19.67 4.81
CA ILE A 275 2.92 20.63 5.58
C ILE A 275 4.18 21.02 4.78
N GLU A 276 4.63 22.24 4.95
CA GLU A 276 5.88 22.75 4.38
C GLU A 276 7.07 22.31 5.26
N GLU A 277 8.25 22.06 4.67
CA GLU A 277 9.37 21.42 5.38
C GLU A 277 10.24 22.40 6.19
N ASP A 278 9.88 23.70 6.23
CA ASP A 278 10.64 24.78 6.90
C ASP A 278 10.57 24.76 8.45
N ASP A 279 9.83 23.82 9.04
CA ASP A 279 9.77 23.56 10.49
C ASP A 279 11.13 23.12 11.11
N GLU A 280 12.19 22.87 10.31
CA GLU A 280 13.56 22.62 10.84
C GLU A 280 14.22 23.87 11.49
N PHE A 281 13.62 25.08 11.41
CA PHE A 281 14.26 26.34 11.81
C PHE A 281 13.59 27.21 12.91
N PHE A 282 12.64 26.67 13.69
CA PHE A 282 12.08 27.38 14.85
C PHE A 282 12.67 26.91 16.20
N ASP A 283 12.61 27.78 17.22
CA ASP A 283 13.34 27.60 18.48
C ASP A 283 12.97 26.30 19.20
N ASN A 284 13.98 25.66 19.81
CA ASN A 284 13.89 24.34 20.44
C ASN A 284 12.96 24.28 21.67
N SER A 285 12.37 25.42 22.07
CA SER A 285 11.49 25.60 23.22
C SER A 285 9.99 25.46 22.88
N SER A 286 9.56 25.82 21.68
CA SER A 286 8.14 25.97 21.31
C SER A 286 7.62 24.81 20.47
N ILE A 287 6.29 24.72 20.31
CA ILE A 287 5.63 23.76 19.42
C ILE A 287 5.46 24.39 18.02
N SER A 288 5.76 23.63 16.95
CA SER A 288 5.66 24.18 15.59
C SER A 288 4.22 24.41 15.15
N ASP A 289 4.02 25.34 14.23
CA ASP A 289 2.70 25.77 13.75
C ASP A 289 1.92 24.61 13.10
N SER A 290 2.61 23.78 12.33
CA SER A 290 1.99 22.63 11.66
C SER A 290 1.54 21.55 12.66
N LEU A 291 2.31 21.32 13.74
CA LEU A 291 1.97 20.38 14.81
C LEU A 291 0.88 20.94 15.74
N ARG A 292 0.89 22.24 16.06
CA ARG A 292 -0.19 22.93 16.78
C ARG A 292 -1.51 22.77 16.04
N LYS A 293 -1.52 23.09 14.73
CA LYS A 293 -2.66 22.93 13.82
C LYS A 293 -3.18 21.49 13.77
N ALA A 294 -2.29 20.49 13.77
CA ALA A 294 -2.68 19.08 13.82
C ALA A 294 -3.33 18.66 15.15
N ILE A 295 -2.86 19.19 16.28
CA ILE A 295 -3.46 18.97 17.61
C ILE A 295 -4.83 19.64 17.70
N ASN A 296 -4.95 20.87 17.19
CA ASN A 296 -6.21 21.61 17.21
C ASN A 296 -7.26 20.93 16.30
N TYR A 297 -6.83 20.38 15.15
CA TYR A 297 -7.66 19.48 14.35
C TYR A 297 -8.12 18.24 15.14
N TYR A 298 -7.20 17.54 15.82
CA TYR A 298 -7.55 16.37 16.64
C TYR A 298 -8.60 16.68 17.73
N ILE A 299 -8.48 17.85 18.38
CA ILE A 299 -9.43 18.31 19.41
C ILE A 299 -10.82 18.55 18.80
N VAL A 300 -10.89 19.32 17.70
CA VAL A 300 -12.16 19.66 17.03
C VAL A 300 -12.82 18.42 16.42
N ALA A 301 -12.06 17.57 15.74
CA ALA A 301 -12.55 16.30 15.18
C ALA A 301 -13.10 15.37 16.27
N SER A 302 -12.43 15.29 17.43
CA SER A 302 -12.92 14.50 18.58
C SER A 302 -14.20 15.08 19.19
N ALA A 303 -14.36 16.40 19.21
CA ALA A 303 -15.57 17.04 19.72
C ALA A 303 -16.77 16.83 18.77
N ILE A 304 -16.54 16.87 17.46
CA ILE A 304 -17.54 16.50 16.45
C ILE A 304 -17.93 15.02 16.57
N LYS A 305 -16.96 14.12 16.79
CA LYS A 305 -17.24 12.70 17.03
C LYS A 305 -18.10 12.48 18.28
N LEU A 306 -17.74 13.13 19.40
CA LEU A 306 -18.48 13.06 20.67
C LEU A 306 -19.94 13.51 20.50
N PHE A 307 -20.15 14.63 19.81
CA PHE A 307 -21.47 15.17 19.51
C PHE A 307 -22.30 14.21 18.64
N ARG A 308 -21.73 13.71 17.53
CA ARG A 308 -22.41 12.75 16.63
C ARG A 308 -22.78 11.44 17.30
N GLU A 309 -21.96 10.96 18.24
CA GLU A 309 -22.24 9.75 19.02
C GLU A 309 -23.31 9.97 20.12
N ASN A 310 -23.75 11.22 20.37
CA ASN A 310 -24.68 11.61 21.44
C ASN A 310 -24.30 11.04 22.83
N GLY A 311 -23.00 10.87 23.06
CA GLY A 311 -22.45 10.18 24.23
C GLY A 311 -21.83 11.14 25.24
N SER A 312 -21.72 10.69 26.50
CA SER A 312 -20.92 11.38 27.53
C SER A 312 -19.40 11.15 27.37
N ARG A 313 -18.99 10.25 26.46
CA ARG A 313 -17.60 9.88 26.19
C ARG A 313 -17.48 9.24 24.81
N THR A 314 -16.53 9.71 24.00
CA THR A 314 -16.04 9.05 22.78
C THR A 314 -14.58 8.61 22.97
N TYR A 315 -14.07 7.78 22.08
CA TYR A 315 -12.65 7.43 22.01
C TYR A 315 -12.02 7.99 20.75
N SER A 316 -10.85 8.60 20.87
CA SER A 316 -10.05 9.11 19.74
C SER A 316 -8.57 8.85 19.99
N ASP A 317 -7.85 8.50 18.92
CA ASP A 317 -6.40 8.38 18.92
C ASP A 317 -5.76 9.39 17.96
N MET A 318 -4.60 9.93 18.37
CA MET A 318 -3.66 10.66 17.51
C MET A 318 -2.30 9.95 17.54
N ILE A 319 -1.61 9.92 16.40
CA ILE A 319 -0.21 9.45 16.28
C ILE A 319 0.67 10.62 15.89
N VAL A 320 1.79 10.80 16.59
CA VAL A 320 2.85 11.78 16.27
C VAL A 320 4.16 11.04 16.06
N HIS A 321 4.71 11.10 14.85
CA HIS A 321 5.98 10.47 14.48
C HIS A 321 6.87 11.44 13.67
N THR A 322 7.79 12.08 14.40
CA THR A 322 8.68 13.14 13.92
C THR A 322 10.12 12.67 13.66
N ALA A 323 10.60 11.70 14.42
CA ALA A 323 12.02 11.34 14.48
C ALA A 323 12.25 9.82 14.45
N LYS A 324 13.51 9.39 14.46
CA LYS A 324 13.88 7.99 14.77
C LYS A 324 14.41 7.87 16.20
N GLU A 325 14.91 8.98 16.74
CA GLU A 325 15.68 9.10 17.96
C GLU A 325 14.76 9.18 19.19
N LYS A 326 15.00 8.38 20.24
CA LYS A 326 14.20 8.41 21.48
C LYS A 326 14.23 9.79 22.18
N VAL A 327 15.32 10.55 21.99
CA VAL A 327 15.52 11.90 22.55
C VAL A 327 14.54 12.90 21.93
N GLU A 328 14.50 13.01 20.60
CA GLU A 328 13.58 13.91 19.92
C GLU A 328 12.11 13.56 20.20
N HIS A 329 11.76 12.28 20.30
CA HIS A 329 10.41 11.90 20.76
C HIS A 329 10.07 12.40 22.18
N LYS A 330 11.05 12.49 23.09
CA LYS A 330 10.83 13.06 24.43
C LYS A 330 10.77 14.59 24.41
N LYS A 331 11.47 15.25 23.49
CA LYS A 331 11.35 16.69 23.22
C LYS A 331 9.97 17.03 22.65
N THR A 332 9.54 16.33 21.59
CA THR A 332 8.18 16.41 21.02
C THR A 332 7.12 16.13 22.08
N TYR A 333 7.32 15.13 22.95
CA TYR A 333 6.42 14.92 24.09
C TYR A 333 6.30 16.18 24.95
N ASN A 334 7.42 16.77 25.39
CA ASN A 334 7.39 17.92 26.31
C ASN A 334 6.71 19.15 25.67
N GLN A 335 6.93 19.39 24.38
CA GLN A 335 6.29 20.48 23.62
C GLN A 335 4.76 20.30 23.58
N ILE A 336 4.27 19.09 23.31
CA ILE A 336 2.83 18.78 23.28
C ILE A 336 2.22 18.79 24.70
N ASP A 337 2.94 18.26 25.70
CA ASP A 337 2.50 18.20 27.10
C ASP A 337 2.26 19.62 27.64
N SER A 338 3.22 20.54 27.39
CA SER A 338 3.09 21.95 27.77
C SER A 338 1.91 22.66 27.08
N TYR A 339 1.74 22.45 25.77
CA TYR A 339 0.64 23.08 25.02
C TYR A 339 -0.73 22.58 25.48
N ILE A 340 -0.87 21.26 25.69
CA ILE A 340 -2.12 20.64 26.14
C ILE A 340 -2.47 21.05 27.58
N GLU A 341 -1.50 21.13 28.50
CA GLU A 341 -1.77 21.57 29.88
C GLU A 341 -2.04 23.09 29.99
N GLN A 342 -1.52 23.92 29.07
CA GLN A 342 -1.94 25.33 28.93
C GLN A 342 -3.43 25.43 28.55
N ILE A 343 -3.87 24.78 27.47
CA ILE A 343 -5.29 24.78 27.07
C ILE A 343 -6.19 24.27 28.20
N LYS A 344 -5.78 23.19 28.89
CA LYS A 344 -6.52 22.65 30.05
C LYS A 344 -6.61 23.63 31.22
N LEU A 345 -5.58 24.42 31.47
CA LEU A 345 -5.58 25.43 32.51
C LEU A 345 -6.56 26.56 32.16
N SER A 346 -6.47 27.10 30.94
CA SER A 346 -7.36 28.17 30.47
C SER A 346 -8.83 27.76 30.45
N PHE A 347 -9.14 26.58 29.91
CA PHE A 347 -10.50 26.02 29.93
C PHE A 347 -11.02 25.73 31.35
N LYS A 348 -10.13 25.48 32.32
CA LYS A 348 -10.52 25.27 33.73
C LYS A 348 -10.78 26.59 34.47
N ASN A 349 -10.01 27.63 34.15
CA ASN A 349 -10.11 28.94 34.79
C ASN A 349 -11.20 29.83 34.16
N ASN A 350 -11.45 29.67 32.86
CA ASN A 350 -12.15 30.62 31.98
C ASN A 350 -11.45 31.99 31.93
N ASP A 351 -10.13 31.98 31.75
CA ASP A 351 -9.31 33.18 31.51
C ASP A 351 -9.34 33.62 30.02
N ASP A 352 -8.74 34.77 29.71
CA ASP A 352 -8.84 35.39 28.38
C ASP A 352 -8.24 34.51 27.27
N ASP A 353 -7.12 33.82 27.54
CA ASP A 353 -6.47 32.83 26.67
C ASP A 353 -7.46 31.73 26.18
N MET A 354 -8.50 31.42 26.95
CA MET A 354 -9.57 30.49 26.54
C MET A 354 -10.30 30.96 25.27
N GLN A 355 -10.48 32.28 25.08
CA GLN A 355 -11.14 32.80 23.88
C GLN A 355 -10.24 32.68 22.66
N ASP A 356 -8.93 32.91 22.81
CA ASP A 356 -7.96 32.74 21.72
C ASP A 356 -7.88 31.26 21.27
N TYR A 357 -7.86 30.31 22.20
CA TYR A 357 -7.97 28.88 21.86
C TYR A 357 -9.31 28.53 21.18
N LEU A 358 -10.43 29.17 21.57
CA LEU A 358 -11.71 28.98 20.88
C LEU A 358 -11.75 29.60 19.49
N ILE A 359 -11.03 30.72 19.25
CA ILE A 359 -10.85 31.31 17.92
C ILE A 359 -10.02 30.36 17.05
N ASP A 360 -8.92 29.81 17.57
CA ASP A 360 -8.10 28.78 16.90
C ASP A 360 -8.93 27.54 16.54
N PHE A 361 -9.74 27.02 17.47
CA PHE A 361 -10.63 25.88 17.22
C PHE A 361 -11.75 26.22 16.22
N ASN A 362 -12.28 27.44 16.23
CA ASN A 362 -13.29 27.88 15.26
C ASN A 362 -12.68 28.06 13.85
N PHE A 363 -11.44 28.54 13.74
CA PHE A 363 -10.72 28.61 12.46
C PHE A 363 -10.49 27.21 11.86
N ILE A 364 -10.09 26.25 12.69
CA ILE A 364 -10.01 24.83 12.30
C ILE A 364 -11.38 24.29 11.87
N PHE A 365 -12.45 24.63 12.59
CA PHE A 365 -13.82 24.23 12.24
C PHE A 365 -14.26 24.79 10.88
N GLU A 366 -14.12 26.09 10.67
CA GLU A 366 -14.48 26.78 9.43
C GLU A 366 -13.60 26.39 8.23
N LYS A 367 -12.35 25.95 8.46
CA LYS A 367 -11.51 25.41 7.38
C LYS A 367 -11.92 24.00 6.95
N TYR A 368 -12.19 23.10 7.90
CA TYR A 368 -12.27 21.65 7.60
C TYR A 368 -13.65 21.00 7.76
N PHE A 369 -14.59 21.67 8.44
CA PHE A 369 -15.88 21.10 8.83
C PHE A 369 -17.08 22.00 8.51
N LYS A 370 -16.88 23.04 7.69
CA LYS A 370 -17.91 24.02 7.31
C LYS A 370 -19.11 23.43 6.56
N GLU A 371 -18.91 22.34 5.81
CA GLU A 371 -19.98 21.64 5.08
C GLU A 371 -20.73 20.60 5.95
N ASN A 372 -20.35 20.46 7.22
CA ASN A 372 -20.99 19.57 8.18
C ASN A 372 -22.33 20.17 8.65
N THR A 373 -23.31 19.33 9.00
CA THR A 373 -24.65 19.79 9.45
C THR A 373 -24.68 20.29 10.90
N ILE A 374 -23.52 20.68 11.44
CA ILE A 374 -23.28 21.01 12.85
C ILE A 374 -22.59 22.37 12.86
N SER A 375 -22.89 23.24 13.80
CA SER A 375 -22.19 24.51 14.01
C SER A 375 -21.11 24.42 15.10
N PHE A 376 -20.11 25.30 15.06
CA PHE A 376 -19.06 25.35 16.08
C PHE A 376 -19.62 25.54 17.52
N ASN A 377 -20.73 26.27 17.66
CA ASN A 377 -21.37 26.50 18.96
C ASN A 377 -21.93 25.21 19.58
N GLU A 378 -22.43 24.28 18.77
CA GLU A 378 -23.00 23.01 19.25
C GLU A 378 -21.93 22.05 19.80
N ILE A 379 -20.69 22.14 19.32
CA ILE A 379 -19.58 21.33 19.83
C ILE A 379 -18.82 21.99 21.00
N ARG A 380 -19.21 23.20 21.46
CA ARG A 380 -18.44 23.96 22.47
C ARG A 380 -18.28 23.22 23.79
N ASP A 381 -19.34 22.60 24.29
CA ASP A 381 -19.29 21.77 25.51
C ASP A 381 -18.48 20.48 25.29
N SER A 382 -18.54 19.92 24.08
CA SER A 382 -17.75 18.76 23.69
C SER A 382 -16.24 19.08 23.69
N LEU A 383 -15.82 20.25 23.22
CA LEU A 383 -14.41 20.69 23.26
C LEU A 383 -13.85 20.64 24.70
N PHE A 384 -14.59 21.13 25.70
CA PHE A 384 -14.19 21.07 27.10
C PHE A 384 -14.01 19.62 27.61
N ILE A 385 -14.94 18.72 27.24
CA ILE A 385 -14.87 17.29 27.61
C ILE A 385 -13.64 16.61 26.97
N ILE A 386 -13.37 16.91 25.69
CA ILE A 386 -12.18 16.41 24.98
C ILE A 386 -10.91 16.93 25.63
N VAL A 387 -10.69 18.24 25.67
CA VAL A 387 -9.47 18.89 26.22
C VAL A 387 -9.11 18.33 27.59
N LYS A 388 -10.08 18.29 28.52
CA LYS A 388 -9.90 17.79 29.89
C LYS A 388 -9.46 16.33 29.97
N SER A 389 -9.81 15.50 28.98
CA SER A 389 -9.58 14.05 29.00
C SER A 389 -8.37 13.57 28.19
N ILE A 390 -7.68 14.45 27.46
CA ILE A 390 -6.46 14.14 26.70
C ILE A 390 -5.34 13.63 27.61
N LYS A 391 -4.72 12.50 27.21
CA LYS A 391 -3.49 11.96 27.77
C LYS A 391 -2.45 11.68 26.68
N LEU A 392 -1.21 12.08 26.94
CA LEU A 392 -0.07 11.75 26.10
C LEU A 392 0.48 10.38 26.51
N ILE A 393 0.98 9.62 25.53
CA ILE A 393 1.56 8.29 25.72
C ILE A 393 2.89 8.23 24.96
N LEU A 394 4.01 8.18 25.70
CA LEU A 394 5.34 7.99 25.11
C LEU A 394 5.62 6.50 24.93
N GLN A 395 5.67 6.03 23.68
CA GLN A 395 5.91 4.63 23.35
C GLN A 395 7.31 4.44 22.76
N ASN A 396 8.29 4.29 23.66
CA ASN A 396 9.68 3.98 23.37
C ASN A 396 10.09 2.68 24.09
N SER A 397 10.87 1.84 23.41
CA SER A 397 11.17 0.43 23.71
C SER A 397 11.90 0.13 25.03
N GLU A 398 12.26 1.16 25.80
CA GLU A 398 12.92 1.09 27.10
C GLU A 398 12.86 2.49 27.74
N GLY A 399 12.45 2.58 29.00
CA GLY A 399 12.52 3.80 29.83
C GLY A 399 11.17 4.46 30.14
N LYS A 400 10.68 4.24 31.39
CA LYS A 400 9.54 4.92 32.05
C LYS A 400 8.27 5.08 31.21
N GLU A 401 7.46 4.03 31.22
CA GLU A 401 6.05 4.09 30.82
C GLU A 401 5.26 5.10 31.66
N THR A 402 4.24 5.72 31.06
CA THR A 402 3.03 6.13 31.80
C THR A 402 2.35 4.86 32.32
N GLN A 403 2.55 4.53 33.59
CA GLN A 403 2.14 3.26 34.24
C GLN A 403 0.63 2.96 34.28
N ALA A 404 -0.22 3.83 33.72
CA ALA A 404 -1.66 3.63 33.68
C ALA A 404 -2.08 2.94 32.38
N ASN A 405 -2.94 1.91 32.48
CA ASN A 405 -3.46 1.16 31.33
C ASN A 405 -4.07 2.12 30.27
N PRO A 406 -3.49 2.21 29.06
CA PRO A 406 -3.99 3.12 28.01
C PRO A 406 -5.47 2.95 27.66
N GLN A 407 -6.03 1.75 27.81
CA GLN A 407 -7.43 1.47 27.50
C GLN A 407 -8.42 2.26 28.39
N LEU A 408 -7.97 2.74 29.55
CA LEU A 408 -8.79 3.54 30.46
C LEU A 408 -9.01 4.98 29.98
N PHE A 409 -8.18 5.49 29.07
CA PHE A 409 -8.24 6.87 28.58
C PHE A 409 -9.03 6.99 27.27
N PRO A 410 -9.95 7.96 27.16
CA PRO A 410 -10.73 8.17 25.93
C PRO A 410 -9.90 8.84 24.83
N GLN A 411 -9.10 9.83 25.19
CA GLN A 411 -8.46 10.78 24.28
C GLN A 411 -6.95 10.65 24.41
N LYS A 412 -6.28 10.20 23.35
CA LYS A 412 -4.90 9.67 23.44
C LYS A 412 -4.00 10.19 22.33
N ILE A 413 -2.95 10.92 22.71
CA ILE A 413 -1.89 11.36 21.79
C ILE A 413 -0.67 10.47 21.99
N TYR A 414 -0.43 9.57 21.03
CA TYR A 414 0.69 8.65 21.03
C TYR A 414 1.92 9.28 20.37
N ILE A 415 3.07 9.20 21.03
CA ILE A 415 4.35 9.79 20.57
C ILE A 415 5.45 8.72 20.70
N GLY A 416 6.24 8.49 19.65
CA GLY A 416 7.40 7.59 19.74
C GLY A 416 7.82 6.89 18.45
N GLY A 417 8.95 6.20 18.53
CA GLY A 417 9.47 5.38 17.43
C GLY A 417 8.72 4.06 17.25
N ASP A 418 8.20 3.51 18.35
CA ASP A 418 7.66 2.16 18.36
C ASP A 418 6.17 2.06 18.03
N LEU A 419 5.50 3.20 17.78
CA LEU A 419 4.13 3.27 17.25
C LEU A 419 3.99 2.61 15.87
N LEU A 420 5.08 2.58 15.13
CA LEU A 420 5.16 2.00 13.80
C LEU A 420 5.48 0.50 13.81
N GLN A 421 5.73 -0.11 14.98
CA GLN A 421 5.99 -1.54 15.08
C GLN A 421 4.82 -2.38 14.55
N ARG A 422 5.17 -3.49 13.89
CA ARG A 422 4.20 -4.41 13.27
C ARG A 422 3.26 -5.01 14.32
N GLY A 423 2.02 -5.29 13.92
CA GLY A 423 0.99 -5.85 14.82
C GLY A 423 0.33 -4.86 15.80
N LEU A 424 0.72 -3.57 15.82
CA LEU A 424 -0.06 -2.53 16.51
C LEU A 424 -1.22 -2.04 15.63
N THR A 425 -2.42 -1.97 16.22
CA THR A 425 -3.62 -1.33 15.64
C THR A 425 -4.06 -0.14 16.49
N PHE A 426 -4.74 0.80 15.85
CA PHE A 426 -5.30 1.99 16.49
C PHE A 426 -6.75 2.15 16.02
N ASP A 427 -7.67 1.60 16.81
CA ASP A 427 -9.05 1.37 16.40
C ASP A 427 -9.88 2.68 16.34
N ASN A 428 -9.40 3.76 16.96
CA ASN A 428 -10.04 5.09 16.98
C ASN A 428 -9.13 6.21 16.42
N LEU A 429 -8.14 5.86 15.60
CA LEU A 429 -7.23 6.83 14.97
C LEU A 429 -7.97 7.76 14.01
N ILE A 430 -7.97 9.05 14.36
CA ILE A 430 -8.50 10.14 13.52
C ILE A 430 -7.38 11.04 13.00
N THR A 431 -6.32 11.29 13.77
CA THR A 431 -5.28 12.25 13.37
C THR A 431 -3.90 11.62 13.36
N THR A 432 -3.20 11.71 12.23
CA THR A 432 -1.80 11.31 12.13
C THR A 432 -0.95 12.53 11.78
N TYR A 433 0.11 12.78 12.55
CA TYR A 433 1.18 13.71 12.21
C TYR A 433 2.46 12.89 11.95
N PHE A 434 2.87 12.81 10.69
CA PHE A 434 3.94 11.91 10.23
C PHE A 434 4.87 12.66 9.28
N THR A 435 6.07 13.00 9.73
CA THR A 435 7.02 13.83 8.96
C THR A 435 8.33 13.10 8.66
N ARG A 436 8.49 11.88 9.20
CA ARG A 436 9.76 11.14 9.14
C ARG A 436 9.84 10.19 7.94
N TRP A 437 10.42 10.67 6.83
CA TRP A 437 10.86 9.78 5.75
C TRP A 437 12.27 9.20 5.97
N ALA A 438 12.59 8.15 5.20
CA ALA A 438 13.93 7.56 5.15
C ALA A 438 14.75 8.25 4.05
N LYS A 439 15.74 9.08 4.43
CA LYS A 439 16.54 9.89 3.48
C LYS A 439 17.32 9.03 2.45
N ASN A 440 17.54 7.72 2.70
CA ASN A 440 18.17 6.78 1.76
C ASN A 440 17.23 5.57 1.48
N SER A 441 16.66 5.50 0.28
CA SER A 441 15.84 4.41 -0.32
C SER A 441 15.30 3.34 0.67
N GLY A 442 14.08 3.52 1.15
CA GLY A 442 13.38 2.53 1.99
C GLY A 442 12.89 1.28 1.23
N ASN A 443 12.11 0.45 1.92
CA ASN A 443 11.45 -0.72 1.33
C ASN A 443 9.92 -0.57 1.33
N MET A 444 9.24 -0.98 0.27
CA MET A 444 7.78 -0.98 0.15
C MET A 444 7.13 -1.81 1.28
N ASP A 445 7.65 -3.01 1.56
CA ASP A 445 7.21 -3.90 2.66
C ASP A 445 7.32 -3.31 4.07
N THR A 446 8.10 -2.24 4.21
CA THR A 446 8.41 -1.57 5.47
C THR A 446 7.70 -0.23 5.55
N THR A 447 7.38 0.40 4.42
CA THR A 447 6.64 1.66 4.34
C THR A 447 5.13 1.42 4.40
N LEU A 448 4.57 0.48 3.62
CA LEU A 448 3.14 0.14 3.67
C LEU A 448 2.68 -0.22 5.09
N GLN A 449 3.50 -0.98 5.82
CA GLN A 449 3.20 -1.34 7.20
C GLN A 449 3.29 -0.19 8.23
N ARG A 450 3.82 0.98 7.86
CA ARG A 450 3.85 2.19 8.72
C ARG A 450 2.57 3.01 8.64
N ALA A 451 1.73 2.79 7.63
CA ALA A 451 0.45 3.45 7.48
C ALA A 451 -0.56 2.96 8.54
N ARG A 452 -0.39 3.43 9.78
CA ARG A 452 -1.27 3.12 10.91
C ARG A 452 -2.69 3.69 10.71
N TRP A 453 -2.85 4.67 9.82
CA TRP A 453 -4.13 5.25 9.40
C TRP A 453 -5.01 4.30 8.57
N PHE A 454 -4.48 3.28 7.89
CA PHE A 454 -5.34 2.26 7.28
C PHE A 454 -6.14 1.49 8.37
N GLY A 455 -7.33 0.99 8.06
CA GLY A 455 -8.15 0.24 9.02
C GLY A 455 -9.66 0.44 8.80
N TYR A 456 -10.48 0.04 9.76
CA TYR A 456 -11.95 0.17 9.66
C TYR A 456 -12.42 1.51 10.22
N ARG A 457 -12.67 2.51 9.36
CA ARG A 457 -12.91 3.91 9.75
C ARG A 457 -14.09 4.59 9.06
N SER A 458 -14.74 3.98 8.06
CA SER A 458 -15.81 4.60 7.25
C SER A 458 -16.99 5.20 8.04
N LYS A 459 -17.16 4.85 9.32
CA LYS A 459 -18.11 5.46 10.27
C LYS A 459 -17.76 6.90 10.69
N TYR A 460 -16.48 7.30 10.59
CA TYR A 460 -15.93 8.57 11.05
C TYR A 460 -14.83 9.09 10.10
N PHE A 461 -14.77 8.58 8.87
CA PHE A 461 -13.68 8.79 7.92
C PHE A 461 -13.53 10.26 7.47
N ASP A 462 -14.61 11.03 7.47
CA ASP A 462 -14.61 12.48 7.25
C ASP A 462 -13.92 13.28 8.38
N LEU A 463 -13.76 12.67 9.55
CA LEU A 463 -12.99 13.22 10.69
C LEU A 463 -11.52 12.77 10.69
N CYS A 464 -11.09 11.98 9.69
CA CYS A 464 -9.69 11.59 9.56
C CYS A 464 -8.85 12.70 8.90
N LYS A 465 -7.60 12.85 9.36
CA LYS A 465 -6.60 13.74 8.72
C LYS A 465 -5.17 13.25 8.94
N ILE A 466 -4.35 13.37 7.89
CA ILE A 466 -2.93 13.05 7.87
C ILE A 466 -2.17 14.34 7.56
N PHE A 467 -1.34 14.79 8.50
CA PHE A 467 -0.43 15.91 8.34
C PHE A 467 0.96 15.35 8.00
N THR A 468 1.45 15.64 6.79
CA THR A 468 2.69 15.04 6.25
C THR A 468 3.29 15.90 5.13
N SER A 469 4.54 15.68 4.73
CA SER A 469 5.14 16.43 3.61
C SER A 469 4.76 15.84 2.25
N SER A 470 4.85 16.65 1.20
CA SER A 470 4.48 16.29 -0.18
C SER A 470 5.19 15.03 -0.69
N ILE A 471 6.46 14.85 -0.34
CA ILE A 471 7.27 13.67 -0.70
C ILE A 471 6.66 12.40 -0.10
N ILE A 472 6.25 12.46 1.17
CA ILE A 472 5.67 11.31 1.89
C ILE A 472 4.29 10.97 1.32
N ALA A 473 3.44 11.98 1.11
CA ALA A 473 2.12 11.80 0.52
C ALA A 473 2.19 11.19 -0.89
N GLN A 474 3.13 11.65 -1.72
CA GLN A 474 3.32 11.12 -3.07
C GLN A 474 3.86 9.69 -3.06
N GLU A 475 4.84 9.35 -2.22
CA GLU A 475 5.32 7.95 -2.14
C GLU A 475 4.26 7.01 -1.57
N PHE A 476 3.40 7.42 -0.63
CA PHE A 476 2.25 6.61 -0.20
C PHE A 476 1.18 6.46 -1.29
N THR A 477 0.97 7.50 -2.11
CA THR A 477 0.11 7.47 -3.30
C THR A 477 0.62 6.47 -4.32
N ASN A 478 1.92 6.51 -4.64
CA ASN A 478 2.56 5.59 -5.58
C ASN A 478 2.58 4.14 -5.04
N LEU A 479 2.70 3.96 -3.72
CA LEU A 479 2.54 2.67 -3.06
C LEU A 479 1.10 2.14 -3.10
N ALA A 480 0.08 3.01 -3.20
CA ALA A 480 -1.30 2.58 -3.35
C ALA A 480 -1.56 1.98 -4.74
N GLU A 481 -1.05 2.63 -5.80
CA GLU A 481 -1.07 2.07 -7.16
C GLU A 481 -0.41 0.68 -7.20
N ILE A 482 0.79 0.55 -6.59
CA ILE A 482 1.58 -0.69 -6.57
C ILE A 482 0.91 -1.80 -5.75
N ASP A 483 0.26 -1.46 -4.62
CA ASP A 483 -0.44 -2.43 -3.78
C ASP A 483 -1.77 -2.91 -4.40
N GLU A 484 -2.36 -2.17 -5.33
CA GLU A 484 -3.55 -2.60 -6.08
C GLU A 484 -3.20 -3.42 -7.33
N ASP A 485 -2.22 -2.99 -8.14
CA ASP A 485 -1.66 -3.77 -9.26
C ASP A 485 -1.18 -5.17 -8.81
N LEU A 486 -0.53 -5.25 -7.64
CA LEU A 486 -0.14 -6.51 -7.02
C LEU A 486 -1.35 -7.35 -6.55
N TRP A 487 -2.47 -6.73 -6.19
CA TRP A 487 -3.71 -7.42 -5.82
C TRP A 487 -4.46 -7.99 -7.02
N GLU A 488 -4.50 -7.26 -8.14
CA GLU A 488 -5.03 -7.79 -9.41
C GLU A 488 -4.22 -9.02 -9.87
N GLN A 489 -2.88 -8.96 -9.80
CA GLN A 489 -2.02 -10.11 -10.10
C GLN A 489 -2.29 -11.32 -9.18
N PHE A 490 -2.55 -11.11 -7.88
CA PHE A 490 -2.95 -12.20 -6.98
C PHE A 490 -4.34 -12.77 -7.31
N ALA A 491 -5.30 -11.95 -7.73
CA ALA A 491 -6.62 -12.42 -8.17
C ALA A 491 -6.52 -13.27 -9.45
N ASP A 492 -5.62 -12.93 -10.37
CA ASP A 492 -5.35 -13.73 -11.57
C ASP A 492 -4.57 -15.04 -11.26
N ILE A 493 -3.80 -15.08 -10.17
CA ILE A 493 -3.23 -16.32 -9.61
C ILE A 493 -4.33 -17.19 -8.98
N GLU A 494 -5.25 -16.63 -8.19
CA GLU A 494 -6.40 -17.40 -7.67
C GLU A 494 -7.29 -17.98 -8.78
N ALA A 495 -7.35 -17.30 -9.92
CA ALA A 495 -8.07 -17.73 -11.12
C ALA A 495 -7.25 -18.68 -12.03
N ASN A 496 -6.06 -19.12 -11.62
CA ASN A 496 -5.13 -19.96 -12.40
C ASN A 496 -4.73 -19.41 -13.78
N LYS A 497 -4.79 -18.09 -13.98
CA LYS A 497 -4.35 -17.42 -15.23
C LYS A 497 -2.85 -17.11 -15.22
N MET A 498 -2.25 -16.97 -14.04
CA MET A 498 -0.90 -16.46 -13.79
C MET A 498 -0.22 -17.30 -12.70
N LYS A 499 1.12 -17.36 -12.68
CA LYS A 499 1.89 -18.04 -11.62
C LYS A 499 2.58 -17.04 -10.70
N ILE A 500 2.91 -17.47 -9.49
CA ILE A 500 3.62 -16.65 -8.49
C ILE A 500 5.01 -16.20 -8.97
N ASP A 501 5.70 -16.99 -9.81
CA ASP A 501 6.99 -16.60 -10.41
C ASP A 501 6.84 -15.51 -11.49
N ASP A 502 5.65 -15.33 -12.07
CA ASP A 502 5.38 -14.37 -13.14
C ASP A 502 5.10 -12.96 -12.60
N ILE A 503 4.99 -12.79 -11.27
CA ILE A 503 4.62 -11.51 -10.62
C ILE A 503 5.70 -10.45 -10.86
N ILE A 504 5.23 -9.26 -11.27
CA ILE A 504 6.03 -8.06 -11.44
C ILE A 504 5.56 -6.96 -10.48
N ILE A 505 6.46 -6.12 -10.00
CA ILE A 505 6.14 -4.97 -9.16
C ILE A 505 6.62 -3.71 -9.87
N SER A 506 5.74 -2.74 -10.12
CA SER A 506 6.14 -1.47 -10.74
C SER A 506 7.21 -0.74 -9.93
N GLY A 507 8.23 -0.23 -10.62
CA GLY A 507 9.33 0.54 -10.03
C GLY A 507 9.56 1.89 -10.72
N ASP A 508 8.59 2.35 -11.52
CA ASP A 508 8.64 3.61 -12.27
C ASP A 508 8.46 4.83 -11.35
N ASN A 509 7.45 4.79 -10.46
CA ASN A 509 7.01 5.96 -9.68
C ASN A 509 7.65 6.07 -8.28
N THR A 510 8.52 5.14 -7.85
CA THR A 510 8.99 5.08 -6.44
C THR A 510 10.49 4.88 -6.29
N THR A 511 11.07 5.52 -5.26
CA THR A 511 12.47 5.32 -4.85
C THR A 511 12.68 4.05 -4.01
N LEU A 512 11.60 3.39 -3.62
CA LEU A 512 11.60 2.25 -2.70
C LEU A 512 11.94 0.93 -3.40
N LYS A 513 12.52 0.00 -2.65
CA LYS A 513 12.75 -1.40 -3.07
C LYS A 513 11.60 -2.28 -2.61
N PRO A 514 11.16 -3.33 -3.33
CA PRO A 514 10.02 -4.16 -2.89
C PRO A 514 10.18 -4.70 -1.47
N THR A 515 11.39 -5.17 -1.14
CA THR A 515 11.78 -5.63 0.19
C THR A 515 13.29 -5.43 0.41
N SER A 516 13.80 -5.81 1.58
CA SER A 516 15.24 -5.87 1.83
C SER A 516 15.88 -7.02 1.02
N PRO A 517 16.99 -6.79 0.29
CA PRO A 517 17.77 -7.86 -0.37
C PRO A 517 18.23 -8.97 0.58
N ASN A 518 18.32 -8.68 1.89
CA ASN A 518 18.63 -9.69 2.90
C ASN A 518 17.47 -10.68 3.11
N LYS A 519 16.21 -10.33 2.85
CA LYS A 519 15.06 -11.25 2.91
C LYS A 519 14.96 -12.10 1.65
N ALA A 520 14.88 -11.46 0.48
CA ALA A 520 14.67 -12.09 -0.83
C ALA A 520 15.43 -11.33 -1.93
N LYS A 521 15.78 -12.02 -3.02
CA LYS A 521 16.46 -11.43 -4.19
C LYS A 521 15.44 -10.99 -5.24
N PHE A 522 15.68 -9.85 -5.88
CA PHE A 522 14.86 -9.33 -6.96
C PHE A 522 15.74 -8.59 -7.98
N GLN A 523 15.38 -8.66 -9.26
CA GLN A 523 16.06 -7.95 -10.34
C GLN A 523 15.29 -6.67 -10.68
N LYS A 524 15.98 -5.61 -11.12
CA LYS A 524 15.37 -4.35 -11.57
C LYS A 524 15.38 -4.28 -13.10
N ILE A 525 14.43 -4.96 -13.74
CA ILE A 525 14.26 -4.98 -15.20
C ILE A 525 13.78 -3.60 -15.71
N LYS A 526 14.26 -3.18 -16.88
CA LYS A 526 13.92 -1.89 -17.49
C LYS A 526 13.37 -2.03 -18.91
N PHE A 527 12.05 -2.18 -19.04
CA PHE A 527 11.33 -2.24 -20.32
C PHE A 527 11.30 -0.85 -20.97
N LYS A 528 11.69 -0.67 -22.24
CA LYS A 528 12.02 0.67 -22.75
C LYS A 528 11.22 1.07 -24.01
N LYS A 529 10.16 1.92 -23.90
CA LYS A 529 9.45 2.76 -24.95
C LYS A 529 8.52 3.86 -24.31
N ARG A 530 8.51 5.16 -24.74
CA ARG A 530 7.55 6.23 -24.28
C ARG A 530 7.39 7.44 -25.27
N TRP A 531 6.21 8.09 -25.32
CA TRP A 531 6.04 9.44 -25.92
C TRP A 531 6.07 10.59 -24.89
N VAL A 532 6.56 11.76 -25.31
CA VAL A 532 6.65 13.04 -24.56
C VAL A 532 6.02 14.16 -25.42
N ILE A 533 5.25 15.09 -24.85
CA ILE A 533 4.23 15.85 -25.60
C ILE A 533 4.12 17.31 -25.13
N GLN A 534 4.27 18.29 -26.03
CA GLN A 534 3.96 19.69 -25.73
C GLN A 534 2.46 19.88 -25.46
N ARG A 535 2.14 20.69 -24.44
CA ARG A 535 0.76 21.08 -24.11
C ARG A 535 0.59 22.59 -23.92
N PHE A 536 1.63 23.29 -23.48
CA PHE A 536 1.65 24.74 -23.34
C PHE A 536 2.14 25.42 -24.63
N ILE A 537 1.53 26.56 -24.96
CA ILE A 537 1.97 27.42 -26.06
C ILE A 537 3.06 28.38 -25.57
N VAL A 538 3.87 28.89 -26.50
CA VAL A 538 4.62 30.12 -26.26
C VAL A 538 3.66 31.29 -26.46
N GLU A 539 3.65 32.25 -25.53
CA GLU A 539 2.79 33.44 -25.58
C GLU A 539 3.50 34.68 -26.15
N ASP A 540 4.83 34.77 -26.02
CA ASP A 540 5.60 35.87 -26.60
C ASP A 540 5.57 35.78 -28.14
N ARG A 541 4.86 36.72 -28.76
CA ARG A 541 4.67 36.85 -30.21
C ARG A 541 6.00 37.00 -30.99
N ASN A 542 7.04 37.57 -30.39
CA ASN A 542 8.36 37.67 -31.02
C ASN A 542 9.08 36.32 -30.99
N ILE A 543 9.00 35.58 -29.88
CA ILE A 543 9.55 34.21 -29.79
C ILE A 543 8.78 33.26 -30.71
N ILE A 544 7.44 33.33 -30.76
CA ILE A 544 6.62 32.60 -31.74
C ILE A 544 7.12 32.87 -33.16
N LYS A 545 7.27 34.15 -33.55
CA LYS A 545 7.72 34.53 -34.90
C LYS A 545 9.12 34.02 -35.23
N GLN A 546 10.05 34.01 -34.25
CA GLN A 546 11.38 33.43 -34.41
C GLN A 546 11.33 31.91 -34.59
N ASN A 547 10.64 31.19 -33.69
CA ASN A 547 10.48 29.74 -33.74
C ASN A 547 9.78 29.27 -35.04
N VAL A 548 8.72 29.97 -35.48
CA VAL A 548 8.01 29.69 -36.75
C VAL A 548 8.92 29.89 -37.96
N SER A 549 9.80 30.90 -37.97
CA SER A 549 10.77 31.10 -39.05
C SER A 549 11.78 29.96 -39.13
N ILE A 550 12.34 29.54 -37.99
CA ILE A 550 13.28 28.41 -37.87
C ILE A 550 12.65 27.12 -38.43
N ILE A 551 11.42 26.82 -38.04
CA ILE A 551 10.73 25.59 -38.44
C ILE A 551 10.21 25.64 -39.88
N ASN A 552 9.79 26.80 -40.40
CA ASN A 552 9.46 26.94 -41.82
C ASN A 552 10.68 26.68 -42.72
N ASN A 553 11.85 27.21 -42.35
CA ASN A 553 13.09 26.98 -43.09
C ASN A 553 13.49 25.49 -43.10
N LEU A 554 13.25 24.77 -42.00
CA LEU A 554 13.42 23.31 -41.94
C LEU A 554 12.45 22.59 -42.88
N ILE A 555 11.16 22.94 -42.85
CA ILE A 555 10.14 22.32 -43.70
C ILE A 555 10.44 22.53 -45.19
N ASP A 556 10.85 23.75 -45.58
CA ASP A 556 11.12 24.13 -46.97
C ASP A 556 12.47 23.60 -47.51
N SER A 557 13.37 23.14 -46.63
CA SER A 557 14.63 22.47 -47.02
C SER A 557 14.59 20.95 -46.89
N THR A 558 13.44 20.39 -46.50
CA THR A 558 13.25 18.94 -46.28
C THR A 558 12.47 18.30 -47.43
N ASN A 559 12.91 17.14 -47.90
CA ASN A 559 12.14 16.29 -48.82
C ASN A 559 11.13 15.44 -48.02
N TRP A 560 9.86 15.44 -48.44
CA TRP A 560 8.75 14.88 -47.66
C TRP A 560 8.07 13.69 -48.35
N THR A 561 7.89 12.59 -47.62
CA THR A 561 7.16 11.38 -48.05
C THR A 561 5.77 11.36 -47.39
N PRO A 562 4.66 11.14 -48.12
CA PRO A 562 3.33 11.07 -47.50
C PRO A 562 3.19 9.84 -46.59
N THR A 563 2.40 9.96 -45.52
CA THR A 563 1.99 8.83 -44.67
C THR A 563 0.47 8.75 -44.51
N THR A 564 -0.03 7.52 -44.45
CA THR A 564 -1.45 7.16 -44.34
C THR A 564 -1.77 6.43 -43.02
N LEU A 565 -0.81 6.32 -42.09
CA LEU A 565 -0.92 5.46 -40.89
C LEU A 565 -2.05 5.84 -39.93
N SER A 566 -2.57 7.07 -40.00
CA SER A 566 -3.79 7.52 -39.31
C SER A 566 -5.02 7.56 -40.24
N SER A 567 -5.12 6.61 -41.16
CA SER A 567 -6.30 6.39 -41.99
C SER A 567 -6.59 4.91 -42.19
N ARG A 568 -7.85 4.49 -41.99
CA ARG A 568 -8.35 3.18 -42.44
C ARG A 568 -8.72 3.15 -43.94
N GLU A 569 -8.75 4.32 -44.57
CA GLU A 569 -9.15 4.52 -45.97
C GLU A 569 -7.95 4.85 -46.87
N ASN A 570 -6.72 4.64 -46.38
CA ASN A 570 -5.46 4.98 -47.06
C ASN A 570 -5.33 6.45 -47.53
N LYS A 571 -6.06 7.37 -46.91
CA LYS A 571 -5.89 8.82 -47.15
C LYS A 571 -4.59 9.31 -46.52
N VAL A 572 -3.93 10.26 -47.18
CA VAL A 572 -2.72 10.92 -46.63
C VAL A 572 -3.14 11.83 -45.48
N THR A 573 -2.51 11.66 -44.32
CA THR A 573 -2.85 12.39 -43.08
C THR A 573 -1.68 13.16 -42.48
N GLY A 574 -0.50 13.01 -43.06
CA GLY A 574 0.71 13.74 -42.72
C GLY A 574 1.83 13.36 -43.69
N PHE A 575 3.01 13.91 -43.45
CA PHE A 575 4.22 13.64 -44.22
C PHE A 575 5.38 13.39 -43.26
N TYR A 576 6.35 12.58 -43.65
CA TYR A 576 7.56 12.32 -42.87
C TYR A 576 8.82 12.47 -43.70
N SER A 577 9.94 12.69 -43.00
CA SER A 577 11.29 12.63 -43.53
C SER A 577 12.20 11.97 -42.50
N ILE A 578 13.28 11.36 -42.96
CA ILE A 578 14.37 10.87 -42.12
C ILE A 578 15.50 11.89 -42.20
N LEU A 579 15.87 12.47 -41.05
CA LEU A 579 16.86 13.53 -40.93
C LEU A 579 18.04 13.07 -40.07
N LYS A 580 19.24 13.57 -40.37
CA LYS A 580 20.40 13.37 -39.48
C LYS A 580 20.17 14.09 -38.15
N ALA A 581 20.51 13.45 -37.02
CA ALA A 581 20.16 14.00 -35.71
C ALA A 581 20.80 15.37 -35.43
N ASP A 582 22.03 15.64 -35.89
CA ASP A 582 22.68 16.97 -35.86
C ASP A 582 21.77 18.10 -36.37
N SER A 583 20.98 17.84 -37.42
CA SER A 583 20.05 18.83 -37.96
C SER A 583 18.91 19.13 -36.99
N MET A 584 18.40 18.12 -36.26
CA MET A 584 17.39 18.33 -35.22
C MET A 584 17.98 18.85 -33.90
N GLN A 585 19.22 18.51 -33.55
CA GLN A 585 19.94 19.11 -32.42
C GLN A 585 20.08 20.62 -32.61
N LYS A 586 20.44 21.09 -33.80
CA LYS A 586 20.50 22.52 -34.16
C LYS A 586 19.14 23.22 -34.03
N ILE A 587 18.05 22.55 -34.42
CA ILE A 587 16.68 23.06 -34.25
C ILE A 587 16.30 23.16 -32.77
N ILE A 588 16.58 22.12 -31.97
CA ILE A 588 16.30 22.10 -30.51
C ILE A 588 17.16 23.12 -29.75
N ALA A 589 18.39 23.38 -30.21
CA ALA A 589 19.23 24.44 -29.66
C ALA A 589 18.64 25.85 -29.94
N ALA A 590 18.17 26.09 -31.16
CA ALA A 590 17.72 27.40 -31.65
C ALA A 590 16.27 27.78 -31.30
N VAL A 591 15.37 26.80 -31.17
CA VAL A 591 13.97 27.01 -30.74
C VAL A 591 13.93 27.34 -29.25
N LYS A 592 13.48 28.54 -28.92
CA LYS A 592 13.45 29.07 -27.54
C LYS A 592 12.17 28.67 -26.81
N SER A 593 12.26 28.55 -25.49
CA SER A 593 11.19 28.32 -24.51
C SER A 593 10.42 26.99 -24.62
N VAL A 594 10.41 26.33 -25.78
CA VAL A 594 9.70 25.05 -26.00
C VAL A 594 10.45 23.85 -25.41
N PHE A 595 11.78 23.87 -25.51
CA PHE A 595 12.68 22.79 -25.05
C PHE A 595 13.44 23.17 -23.78
N GLU A 596 13.03 24.22 -23.06
CA GLU A 596 13.74 24.74 -21.89
C GLU A 596 13.02 24.40 -20.57
N TYR A 597 11.82 23.83 -20.66
CA TYR A 597 10.94 23.51 -19.53
C TYR A 597 10.20 22.18 -19.76
N GLU A 598 9.52 21.68 -18.73
CA GLU A 598 8.78 20.43 -18.81
C GLU A 598 7.63 20.48 -19.85
N PRO A 599 7.38 19.38 -20.58
CA PRO A 599 7.96 18.05 -20.42
C PRO A 599 9.22 17.80 -21.28
N PHE A 600 9.81 18.85 -21.87
CA PHE A 600 10.93 18.73 -22.81
C PHE A 600 12.20 19.38 -22.25
N GLN A 601 12.92 18.67 -21.40
CA GLN A 601 14.19 19.13 -20.84
C GLN A 601 15.30 19.12 -21.91
N LYS A 602 15.85 20.30 -22.27
CA LYS A 602 16.81 20.50 -23.38
C LYS A 602 17.95 19.50 -23.39
N GLU A 603 18.63 19.38 -22.26
CA GLU A 603 19.79 18.50 -22.13
C GLU A 603 19.44 17.03 -22.27
N ALA A 604 18.30 16.59 -21.72
CA ALA A 604 17.86 15.21 -21.83
C ALA A 604 17.52 14.86 -23.29
N LEU A 605 16.86 15.76 -24.02
CA LEU A 605 16.58 15.57 -25.45
C LEU A 605 17.86 15.54 -26.28
N LEU A 606 18.82 16.45 -26.04
CA LEU A 606 20.09 16.45 -26.78
C LEU A 606 20.91 15.17 -26.52
N LYS A 607 20.97 14.68 -25.27
CA LYS A 607 21.61 13.40 -24.90
C LYS A 607 20.89 12.17 -25.48
N LEU A 608 19.58 12.26 -25.75
CA LEU A 608 18.82 11.20 -26.43
C LEU A 608 19.03 11.19 -27.95
N LEU A 609 19.49 12.31 -28.54
CA LEU A 609 19.68 12.50 -29.97
C LEU A 609 21.10 12.15 -30.47
N GLU A 610 21.78 11.22 -29.79
CA GLU A 610 23.09 10.66 -30.17
C GLU A 610 22.98 9.55 -31.25
N THR A 611 21.79 9.30 -31.80
CA THR A 611 21.55 8.38 -32.92
C THR A 611 21.84 9.05 -34.26
N ASP A 612 22.25 8.32 -35.29
CA ASP A 612 22.56 8.91 -36.61
C ASP A 612 21.36 9.64 -37.24
N GLU A 613 20.16 9.07 -37.09
CA GLU A 613 18.94 9.47 -37.79
C GLU A 613 17.71 9.53 -36.88
N VAL A 614 16.83 10.49 -37.17
CA VAL A 614 15.53 10.65 -36.54
C VAL A 614 14.43 10.85 -37.58
N VAL A 615 13.22 10.42 -37.25
CA VAL A 615 12.04 10.64 -38.09
C VAL A 615 11.39 11.97 -37.70
N LEU A 616 11.31 12.93 -38.62
CA LEU A 616 10.46 14.11 -38.48
C LEU A 616 9.13 13.88 -39.21
N ILE A 617 8.00 14.19 -38.58
CA ILE A 617 6.65 13.92 -39.10
C ILE A 617 5.81 15.20 -39.01
N GLN A 618 5.51 15.84 -40.13
CA GLN A 618 4.59 16.98 -40.18
C GLN A 618 3.15 16.48 -40.32
N MET A 619 2.30 16.83 -39.36
CA MET A 619 0.93 16.29 -39.24
C MET A 619 -0.11 17.18 -39.92
N GLY A 620 -0.89 16.60 -40.83
CA GLY A 620 -1.94 17.27 -41.61
C GLY A 620 -1.80 17.09 -43.12
N GLU A 621 -2.91 17.24 -43.85
CA GLU A 621 -3.00 17.08 -45.31
C GLU A 621 -2.18 18.11 -46.12
N ASN A 622 -1.78 19.23 -45.49
CA ASN A 622 -0.93 20.24 -46.11
C ASN A 622 0.02 20.84 -45.06
N LEU A 623 1.32 20.82 -45.36
CA LEU A 623 2.42 21.18 -44.44
C LEU A 623 2.24 22.54 -43.75
N LYS A 624 1.67 23.54 -44.44
CA LYS A 624 1.63 24.94 -43.98
C LYS A 624 0.25 25.44 -43.52
N VAL A 625 -0.78 24.58 -43.52
CA VAL A 625 -2.14 24.97 -43.10
C VAL A 625 -2.30 24.76 -41.58
N PRO A 626 -2.61 25.81 -40.79
CA PRO A 626 -2.71 25.69 -39.33
C PRO A 626 -4.02 25.01 -38.90
N ARG A 627 -3.91 24.02 -38.01
CA ARG A 627 -5.05 23.30 -37.43
C ARG A 627 -5.59 24.06 -36.23
N PHE A 628 -6.83 24.53 -36.26
CA PHE A 628 -7.43 25.23 -35.11
C PHE A 628 -7.49 24.33 -33.86
N ARG A 629 -7.16 24.91 -32.70
CA ARG A 629 -7.39 24.32 -31.39
C ARG A 629 -7.85 25.34 -30.36
N SER A 630 -8.87 24.97 -29.59
CA SER A 630 -9.24 25.72 -28.39
C SER A 630 -8.15 25.58 -27.33
N LEU A 631 -7.86 26.68 -26.63
CA LEU A 631 -7.14 26.66 -25.36
C LEU A 631 -8.04 26.17 -24.21
N TYR A 632 -7.44 25.89 -23.07
CA TYR A 632 -8.15 25.82 -21.79
C TYR A 632 -8.42 27.23 -21.26
N LYS A 633 -9.48 27.40 -20.45
CA LYS A 633 -9.88 28.72 -19.94
C LYS A 633 -8.85 29.18 -18.90
N ASN A 634 -8.26 30.35 -19.10
CA ASN A 634 -7.23 30.96 -18.25
C ASN A 634 -5.88 30.19 -18.20
N GLU A 635 -5.62 29.25 -19.10
CA GLU A 635 -4.31 28.57 -19.24
C GLU A 635 -3.77 28.76 -20.68
N PRO A 636 -2.45 29.02 -20.87
CA PRO A 636 -1.81 29.01 -22.18
C PRO A 636 -1.57 27.57 -22.67
N ARG A 637 -2.61 26.73 -22.66
CA ARG A 637 -2.54 25.29 -22.86
C ARG A 637 -3.57 24.85 -23.89
N ILE A 638 -3.15 24.08 -24.90
CA ILE A 638 -4.06 23.56 -25.93
C ILE A 638 -4.85 22.34 -25.46
N LYS A 639 -6.07 22.20 -25.96
CA LYS A 639 -6.81 20.93 -25.90
C LYS A 639 -6.12 19.87 -26.80
N PRO A 640 -6.13 18.57 -26.43
CA PRO A 640 -5.26 17.56 -27.04
C PRO A 640 -5.35 17.45 -28.57
N LEU A 641 -4.21 17.22 -29.24
CA LEU A 641 -4.19 17.03 -30.70
C LEU A 641 -4.57 15.61 -31.15
N GLN A 642 -4.68 14.66 -30.19
CA GLN A 642 -4.71 13.19 -30.38
C GLN A 642 -3.34 12.51 -30.60
N GLN A 643 -2.25 13.21 -30.30
CA GLN A 643 -0.85 12.75 -30.26
C GLN A 643 -0.52 11.78 -29.10
N GLY A 644 0.55 10.98 -29.23
CA GLY A 644 1.10 10.09 -28.18
C GLY A 644 0.99 8.59 -28.48
N ALA A 645 1.28 7.73 -27.49
CA ALA A 645 1.04 6.29 -27.61
C ALA A 645 -0.46 5.95 -27.52
N SER A 646 -0.83 4.76 -27.98
CA SER A 646 -2.19 4.22 -27.89
C SER A 646 -2.17 2.77 -27.40
N SER A 647 -2.94 2.45 -26.36
CA SER A 647 -3.22 1.08 -25.92
C SER A 647 -4.44 0.46 -26.63
N LEU A 648 -5.12 1.22 -27.48
CA LEU A 648 -6.25 0.73 -28.28
C LEU A 648 -5.76 -0.23 -29.35
N ASP A 649 -6.31 -1.44 -29.33
CA ASP A 649 -6.25 -2.43 -30.41
C ASP A 649 -6.55 -1.75 -31.76
N LYS A 650 -5.56 -1.83 -32.66
CA LYS A 650 -5.57 -1.15 -33.97
C LYS A 650 -6.73 -1.63 -34.85
N ASP A 651 -7.16 -2.87 -34.68
CA ASP A 651 -8.21 -3.51 -35.48
C ASP A 651 -9.61 -3.25 -34.92
N LYS A 652 -9.72 -2.87 -33.65
CA LYS A 652 -10.99 -2.47 -33.00
C LYS A 652 -11.28 -0.96 -33.01
N ALA A 653 -10.28 -0.09 -33.22
CA ALA A 653 -10.45 1.36 -33.21
C ALA A 653 -11.16 1.91 -34.47
N SER A 654 -12.37 2.47 -34.32
CA SER A 654 -13.19 3.02 -35.44
C SER A 654 -12.53 4.17 -36.22
N PHE A 655 -11.60 4.90 -35.60
CA PHE A 655 -10.76 5.90 -36.25
C PHE A 655 -9.31 5.77 -35.75
N LEU A 656 -8.37 5.59 -36.68
CA LEU A 656 -6.94 5.59 -36.38
C LEU A 656 -6.45 7.04 -36.31
N GLY A 657 -6.41 7.65 -35.13
CA GLY A 657 -5.93 9.02 -34.96
C GLY A 657 -4.40 9.18 -34.97
N ASP A 658 -3.94 10.43 -34.89
CA ASP A 658 -2.54 10.88 -34.97
C ASP A 658 -1.56 10.09 -34.07
N ARG A 659 -2.03 9.55 -32.94
CA ARG A 659 -1.34 8.60 -32.04
C ARG A 659 -0.81 7.29 -32.67
N PHE A 660 -1.30 6.92 -33.85
CA PHE A 660 -0.85 5.71 -34.56
C PHE A 660 0.22 6.01 -35.63
N VAL A 661 0.60 7.28 -35.83
CA VAL A 661 1.63 7.68 -36.80
C VAL A 661 3.02 7.59 -36.16
N LEU A 662 3.54 6.36 -36.13
CA LEU A 662 4.91 5.99 -35.76
C LEU A 662 5.54 5.30 -36.98
N ILE A 663 6.60 5.88 -37.55
CA ILE A 663 7.19 5.42 -38.82
C ILE A 663 8.23 4.31 -38.58
N ASP A 664 9.08 4.50 -37.57
CA ASP A 664 10.10 3.54 -37.15
C ASP A 664 10.10 3.49 -35.62
N GLU A 665 9.59 2.40 -35.04
CA GLU A 665 9.44 2.28 -33.59
C GLU A 665 10.75 2.11 -32.80
N ASN A 666 11.89 2.05 -33.48
CA ASN A 666 13.23 1.94 -32.89
C ASN A 666 14.01 3.28 -32.93
N LYS A 667 13.61 4.22 -33.81
CA LYS A 667 14.16 5.58 -33.88
C LYS A 667 13.35 6.57 -33.04
N ILE A 668 13.92 7.74 -32.77
CA ILE A 668 13.16 8.88 -32.24
C ILE A 668 12.25 9.41 -33.35
N ASN A 669 10.95 9.55 -33.06
CA ASN A 669 9.95 10.11 -33.98
C ASN A 669 9.43 11.43 -33.42
N ILE A 670 9.58 12.51 -34.17
CA ILE A 670 9.20 13.87 -33.79
C ILE A 670 8.00 14.27 -34.64
N GLN A 671 6.80 14.19 -34.06
CA GLN A 671 5.59 14.75 -34.65
C GLN A 671 5.57 16.27 -34.44
N LEU A 672 5.26 16.97 -35.51
CA LEU A 672 5.22 18.42 -35.62
C LEU A 672 3.81 18.84 -36.07
N TYR A 673 3.22 19.79 -35.35
CA TYR A 673 1.84 20.23 -35.56
C TYR A 673 1.80 21.74 -35.76
N ASN A 674 1.34 22.20 -36.91
CA ASN A 674 1.02 23.61 -37.14
C ASN A 674 -0.33 23.93 -36.48
N VAL A 675 -0.35 24.73 -35.41
CA VAL A 675 -1.55 24.97 -34.58
C VAL A 675 -1.94 26.44 -34.61
N ALA A 676 -3.24 26.69 -34.81
CA ALA A 676 -3.87 27.97 -34.57
C ALA A 676 -4.61 27.93 -33.21
N PRO A 677 -4.00 28.39 -32.11
CA PRO A 677 -4.66 28.47 -30.81
C PRO A 677 -5.70 29.61 -30.80
N GLY A 678 -6.74 29.46 -29.98
CA GLY A 678 -7.75 30.49 -29.73
C GLY A 678 -8.86 29.98 -28.82
N ASN A 679 -9.95 30.73 -28.70
CA ASN A 679 -11.13 30.29 -27.93
C ASN A 679 -12.20 29.65 -28.84
N ASP A 680 -12.50 30.29 -29.99
CA ASP A 680 -13.42 29.78 -31.02
C ASP A 680 -12.80 29.85 -32.43
N LYS A 681 -13.27 28.99 -33.33
CA LYS A 681 -12.85 28.90 -34.74
C LYS A 681 -13.08 30.18 -35.55
N LYS A 682 -14.04 31.03 -35.18
CA LYS A 682 -14.37 32.26 -35.93
C LYS A 682 -13.36 33.38 -35.67
N ASN A 683 -12.77 33.42 -34.47
CA ASN A 683 -11.91 34.51 -34.00
C ASN A 683 -10.51 33.99 -33.64
N ILE A 684 -9.71 33.69 -34.67
CA ILE A 684 -8.34 33.19 -34.54
C ILE A 684 -7.35 34.36 -34.58
N ASP A 685 -6.56 34.53 -33.51
CA ASP A 685 -5.40 35.43 -33.55
C ASP A 685 -4.27 34.79 -34.36
N LYS A 686 -4.06 35.31 -35.58
CA LYS A 686 -3.01 34.84 -36.48
C LYS A 686 -1.59 35.03 -35.94
N THR A 687 -1.39 35.90 -34.94
CA THR A 687 -0.07 36.14 -34.33
C THR A 687 0.36 35.08 -33.32
N LEU A 688 -0.58 34.21 -32.88
CA LEU A 688 -0.30 33.09 -31.97
C LEU A 688 -0.14 31.74 -32.69
N ILE A 689 -0.27 31.71 -34.03
CA ILE A 689 -0.06 30.51 -34.84
C ILE A 689 1.38 30.04 -34.67
N GLN A 690 1.56 28.79 -34.25
CA GLN A 690 2.86 28.24 -33.88
C GLN A 690 2.94 26.73 -34.11
N TYR A 691 4.17 26.23 -34.17
CA TYR A 691 4.44 24.80 -34.21
C TYR A 691 4.50 24.19 -32.81
N MET A 692 3.90 23.02 -32.64
CA MET A 692 3.92 22.25 -31.40
C MET A 692 4.45 20.83 -31.63
N PHE A 693 5.17 20.28 -30.65
CA PHE A 693 5.92 19.03 -30.80
C PHE A 693 5.36 17.87 -29.95
N ALA A 694 5.46 16.64 -30.47
CA ALA A 694 5.40 15.42 -29.69
C ALA A 694 6.57 14.50 -30.11
N ILE A 695 7.31 13.97 -29.14
CA ILE A 695 8.55 13.21 -29.36
C ILE A 695 8.37 11.81 -28.78
N TYR A 696 8.47 10.80 -29.63
CA TYR A 696 8.63 9.41 -29.22
C TYR A 696 10.09 9.17 -28.86
N VAL A 697 10.34 8.81 -27.61
CA VAL A 697 11.62 8.30 -27.14
C VAL A 697 11.48 6.78 -27.06
N PRO A 698 12.30 5.99 -27.78
CA PRO A 698 12.16 4.53 -27.78
C PRO A 698 12.54 3.87 -26.43
N LYS A 699 12.68 4.61 -25.31
CA LYS A 699 13.14 4.24 -23.95
C LYS A 699 12.48 5.24 -22.94
N GLU A 700 12.10 4.99 -21.68
CA GLU A 700 12.31 3.92 -20.67
C GLU A 700 11.07 3.72 -19.74
N LYS A 701 10.95 2.53 -19.10
CA LYS A 701 10.18 2.14 -17.89
C LYS A 701 11.01 1.21 -16.99
N VAL A 702 10.52 0.90 -15.78
CA VAL A 702 11.18 0.16 -14.70
C VAL A 702 10.21 -0.76 -13.94
N TYR A 703 10.59 -2.04 -13.78
CA TYR A 703 9.86 -3.05 -13.00
C TYR A 703 10.83 -3.84 -12.12
N PHE A 704 10.34 -4.36 -10.99
CA PHE A 704 11.03 -5.34 -10.18
C PHE A 704 10.42 -6.72 -10.43
N THR A 705 11.28 -7.70 -10.70
CA THR A 705 10.90 -9.10 -10.89
C THR A 705 11.68 -9.97 -9.91
N LYS A 706 11.32 -11.25 -9.83
CA LYS A 706 12.22 -12.26 -9.28
C LYS A 706 13.55 -12.23 -10.05
N GLY A 707 14.68 -12.43 -9.35
CA GLY A 707 15.99 -12.63 -9.99
C GLY A 707 16.24 -14.11 -10.27
N ASP A 708 16.94 -14.41 -11.37
CA ASP A 708 17.38 -15.77 -11.68
C ASP A 708 18.52 -16.23 -10.75
N GLU A 709 18.76 -17.56 -10.72
CA GLU A 709 19.66 -18.15 -9.72
C GLU A 709 21.16 -17.86 -9.99
N ASP A 710 21.54 -17.57 -11.25
CA ASP A 710 22.93 -17.41 -11.72
C ASP A 710 23.30 -16.02 -12.26
N ASP A 711 22.33 -15.16 -12.62
CA ASP A 711 22.59 -13.87 -13.29
C ASP A 711 22.94 -12.75 -12.28
N PHE A 712 24.24 -12.58 -12.00
CA PHE A 712 24.77 -11.53 -11.12
C PHE A 712 25.61 -10.48 -11.87
N VAL A 713 25.37 -9.22 -11.53
CA VAL A 713 26.38 -8.16 -11.47
C VAL A 713 26.25 -7.50 -10.08
N GLU A 714 27.36 -7.06 -9.49
CA GLU A 714 27.43 -6.52 -8.12
C GLU A 714 26.71 -5.18 -7.89
#